data_AF-A0A8I1LFK0-F1
#
_entry.id   AF-A0A8I1LFK0-F1
#
_cell.length_a   1.000
_cell.length_b   1.000
_cell.length_c   1.000
_cell.angle_alpha   90.00
_cell.angle_beta   90.00
_cell.angle_gamma   90.00
#
_symmetry.space_group_name_H-M   'P 1'
#
loop_
_entity.id
_entity.type
_entity.pdbx_description
1 polymer ?
#
loop_
_entity_poly.entity_id
_entity_poly.type
_entity_poly.pdbx_seq_one_letter_code
_entity_poly.pdbx_strand_id
1 'polypeptide(L)'
;MLCQNCHKRPASIHLFTKVNGQSREIDLCQQCYQELRNQQGNLENMNNNNEFFGDFDDLFNALNGNNNNAANNMNGNNPKMQMGGGNGNGNQGGKSLLDQYGTDLTALAKKGKIDPVIGRDKEIARVIEILNRRTKNNPVLIGEAGVGKTAVVEGLAQEIVDGSVPAKLQNKRIISLNVVSLVQGTGIRGQFEQRMEQLIKELQQSDDIILFIDEIHEIVGAGNAEGGMDAGNIIKPALARGELQLVGATTIKEYRDIEKDSALARRFQPVEVKEPSIDETIRILKGIQQRYEDYHHVHYTDDAIEAAAKLSARYIQDRFLPDKAIDLLDEAGSRMNLTIPYIDKDKMQERINAAEQLKEEALKNEDYEKAAYYRDQIEKYEKVKDQKVDPDKSPVITNKIMNKIVEEKTGIPVGDIQKQEENQLQNLASDLKAHVIGQDKAVEKVARAIRRNRIGFNKSGRPIGSFLFVGPTGVGKTELAKQLAKQMFGSENAMIRFDMSEYMEQYSVSKLIGSAPGYVGYEEAGQLTEQVRHNPYSLILLDEIEKAHPDVLNLFLQILDDGRLTDSQGRTVSFKDTIIIMTSNAGQGIKNASVGFTAENETESKESARNNMSQFFKPEFLNRLDDVIEFNELTKPDLLKIVDLMLKNTNDMVKDQGLHIDVTQTAKDKLVEDGFNPALGARPLRRTIQEEIEDNVADFKLDHTDSKNLKADVVDNKIVISDENTAE
;
A
#
# COMPACT_ATOMS: atom_id res chain seq x y z
N MET A 1 3.13 -1.68 44.85
CA MET A 1 4.29 -0.98 45.46
C MET A 1 3.89 0.44 45.81
N LEU A 2 4.50 1.07 46.82
CA LEU A 2 4.23 2.48 47.13
C LEU A 2 5.08 3.37 46.21
N CYS A 3 4.52 4.53 45.85
CA CYS A 3 5.19 5.56 45.06
C CYS A 3 6.57 5.86 45.65
N GLN A 4 7.61 5.75 44.84
CA GLN A 4 8.99 5.97 45.25
C GLN A 4 9.28 7.44 45.59
N ASN A 5 8.46 8.38 45.13
CA ASN A 5 8.61 9.80 45.48
C ASN A 5 7.94 10.16 46.82
N CYS A 6 6.65 9.85 47.00
CA CYS A 6 5.94 10.27 48.22
C CYS A 6 5.85 9.19 49.31
N HIS A 7 6.17 7.93 49.00
CA HIS A 7 6.07 6.75 49.88
C HIS A 7 4.73 6.55 50.62
N LYS A 8 3.68 7.27 50.22
CA LYS A 8 2.36 7.27 50.89
C LYS A 8 1.24 6.71 50.01
N ARG A 9 1.32 6.94 48.70
CA ARG A 9 0.30 6.55 47.71
C ARG A 9 0.77 5.33 46.93
N PRO A 10 -0.11 4.42 46.50
CA PRO A 10 0.29 3.31 45.62
C PRO A 10 0.83 3.86 44.29
N ALA A 11 1.90 3.24 43.79
CA ALA A 11 2.41 3.55 42.46
C ALA A 11 1.43 3.06 41.39
N SER A 12 1.16 3.90 40.41
CA SER A 12 0.24 3.64 39.29
C SER A 12 0.87 3.95 37.93
N ILE A 13 2.09 4.49 37.91
CA ILE A 13 2.84 4.90 36.72
C ILE A 13 4.24 4.33 36.87
N HIS A 14 4.67 3.55 35.89
CA HIS A 14 5.98 2.89 35.82
C HIS A 14 6.79 3.56 34.71
N LEU A 15 7.90 4.20 35.07
CA LEU A 15 8.77 4.90 34.13
C LEU A 15 10.08 4.14 34.00
N PHE A 16 10.46 3.82 32.77
CA PHE A 16 11.76 3.20 32.48
C PHE A 16 12.73 4.28 32.00
N THR A 17 13.85 4.42 32.68
CA THR A 17 14.93 5.34 32.32
C THR A 17 16.25 4.60 32.18
N LYS A 18 17.15 5.10 31.33
CA LYS A 18 18.54 4.65 31.27
C LYS A 18 19.43 5.72 31.89
N VAL A 19 19.98 5.43 33.07
CA VAL A 19 20.97 6.27 33.74
C VAL A 19 22.31 5.55 33.67
N ASN A 20 23.34 6.20 33.14
CA ASN A 20 24.68 5.61 32.94
C ASN A 20 24.69 4.25 32.22
N GLY A 21 23.80 4.08 31.23
CA GLY A 21 23.73 2.87 30.38
C GLY A 21 23.02 1.66 30.99
N GLN A 22 22.55 1.74 32.24
CA GLN A 22 21.72 0.70 32.86
C GLN A 22 20.25 1.14 32.90
N SER A 23 19.35 0.25 32.46
CA SER A 23 17.91 0.49 32.54
C SER A 23 17.45 0.36 33.99
N ARG A 24 16.77 1.37 34.50
CA ARG A 24 16.10 1.40 35.81
C ARG A 24 14.61 1.73 35.66
N GLU A 25 13.81 1.15 36.54
CA GLU A 25 12.37 1.40 36.63
C GLU A 25 12.09 2.28 37.86
N ILE A 26 11.28 3.32 37.66
CA ILE A 26 10.85 4.27 38.68
C ILE A 26 9.32 4.24 38.78
N ASP A 27 8.83 3.96 39.98
CA ASP A 27 7.41 3.74 40.26
C ASP A 27 6.79 4.96 40.95
N LEU A 28 5.87 5.65 40.28
CA LEU A 28 5.24 6.88 40.77
C LEU A 28 3.71 6.76 40.88
N CYS A 29 3.11 7.55 41.78
CA CYS A 29 1.68 7.79 41.77
C CYS A 29 1.32 8.96 40.85
N GLN A 30 0.08 8.96 40.35
CA GLN A 30 -0.42 9.95 39.38
C GLN A 30 -0.21 11.42 39.79
N GLN A 31 -0.40 11.76 41.07
CA GLN A 31 -0.19 13.12 41.58
C GLN A 31 1.30 13.53 41.60
N CYS A 32 2.20 12.64 42.02
CA CYS A 32 3.65 12.91 41.98
C CYS A 32 4.14 13.10 40.54
N TYR A 33 3.60 12.33 39.58
CA TYR A 33 3.93 12.48 38.17
C TYR A 33 3.47 13.83 37.60
N GLN A 34 2.27 14.29 37.97
CA GLN A 34 1.76 15.60 37.56
C GLN A 34 2.54 16.76 38.18
N GLU A 35 2.92 16.66 39.46
CA GLU A 35 3.78 17.65 40.12
C GLU A 35 5.14 17.76 39.42
N LEU A 36 5.77 16.64 39.08
CA LEU A 36 7.02 16.59 38.31
C LEU A 36 6.87 17.20 36.92
N ARG A 37 5.77 16.92 36.21
CA ARG A 37 5.51 17.48 34.88
C ARG A 37 5.27 19.00 34.92
N ASN A 38 4.62 19.50 35.97
CA ASN A 38 4.28 20.91 36.10
C ASN A 38 5.48 21.78 36.55
N GLN A 39 6.47 21.20 37.23
CA GLN A 39 7.72 21.91 37.58
C GLN A 39 8.63 22.16 36.36
N GLN A 40 8.41 21.46 35.24
CA GLN A 40 9.16 21.63 33.99
C GLN A 40 8.93 22.99 33.29
N GLY A 41 7.91 23.76 33.71
CA GLY A 41 7.56 25.07 33.13
C GLY A 41 8.12 26.30 33.87
N ASN A 42 8.80 26.14 35.01
CA ASN A 42 9.35 27.25 35.81
C ASN A 42 10.70 26.83 36.40
N LEU A 43 11.79 27.05 35.65
CA LEU A 43 13.16 26.78 36.09
C LEU A 43 14.07 27.99 35.82
N GLU A 44 13.76 29.10 36.51
CA GLU A 44 14.74 30.14 36.88
C GLU A 44 14.53 30.50 38.35
N ASN A 45 15.06 29.65 39.23
CA ASN A 45 15.43 29.87 40.64
C ASN A 45 15.12 28.63 41.47
N MET A 46 16.10 27.74 41.66
CA MET A 46 16.42 27.29 43.02
C MET A 46 17.75 26.56 43.06
N ASN A 47 18.48 26.84 44.14
CA ASN A 47 19.83 26.40 44.41
C ASN A 47 19.83 25.04 45.15
N ASN A 48 20.91 24.30 44.92
CA ASN A 48 21.31 22.98 45.46
C ASN A 48 20.86 22.64 46.88
N ASN A 49 20.24 21.46 47.04
CA ASN A 49 20.61 20.39 48.01
C ASN A 49 19.51 19.32 48.13
N ASN A 50 19.43 18.38 47.19
CA ASN A 50 18.74 17.10 47.40
C ASN A 50 19.32 16.03 46.45
N GLU A 51 20.05 15.05 46.99
CA GLU A 51 20.65 13.90 46.26
C GLU A 51 19.62 13.04 45.50
N PHE A 52 18.32 13.19 45.79
CA PHE A 52 17.25 12.44 45.12
C PHE A 52 16.90 12.97 43.71
N PHE A 53 17.22 14.22 43.39
CA PHE A 53 16.86 14.83 42.10
C PHE A 53 17.87 14.59 40.97
N GLY A 54 19.09 14.11 41.28
CA GLY A 54 20.12 13.84 40.26
C GLY A 54 19.73 12.76 39.24
N ASP A 55 19.09 11.68 39.70
CA ASP A 55 18.64 10.58 38.83
C ASP A 55 17.45 11.00 37.92
N PHE A 56 16.73 12.06 38.29
CA PHE A 56 15.61 12.60 37.50
C PHE A 56 16.05 13.62 36.45
N ASP A 57 17.08 14.43 36.73
CA ASP A 57 17.66 15.35 35.74
C ASP A 57 18.20 14.58 34.53
N ASP A 58 18.85 13.42 34.73
CA ASP A 58 19.32 12.56 33.63
C ASP A 58 18.17 11.93 32.83
N LEU A 59 17.08 11.53 33.48
CA LEU A 59 15.86 11.06 32.80
C LEU A 59 15.22 12.17 31.95
N PHE A 60 15.17 13.40 32.47
CA PHE A 60 14.59 14.54 31.75
C PHE A 60 15.50 15.03 30.61
N ASN A 61 16.81 14.97 30.78
CA ASN A 61 17.78 15.23 29.70
C ASN A 61 17.70 14.16 28.60
N ALA A 62 17.49 12.89 28.94
CA ALA A 62 17.26 11.81 27.97
C ALA A 62 15.94 11.97 27.19
N LEU A 63 14.89 12.52 27.83
CA LEU A 63 13.61 12.85 27.18
C LEU A 63 13.69 14.10 26.29
N ASN A 64 14.56 15.06 26.60
CA ASN A 64 14.82 16.27 25.79
C ASN A 64 15.85 16.06 24.67
N GLY A 65 16.61 14.97 24.69
CA GLY A 65 17.68 14.67 23.73
C GLY A 65 17.21 14.31 22.32
N ASN A 66 15.89 14.25 22.07
CA ASN A 66 15.35 13.86 20.77
C ASN A 66 14.70 15.00 19.97
N ASN A 67 14.88 16.26 20.39
CA ASN A 67 14.29 17.37 19.62
C ASN A 67 15.04 18.72 19.75
N ASN A 68 16.37 18.73 19.60
CA ASN A 68 17.12 19.98 19.41
C ASN A 68 18.42 19.73 18.62
N ASN A 69 18.31 19.70 17.29
CA ASN A 69 19.43 19.96 16.39
C ASN A 69 18.97 20.98 15.33
N ALA A 70 18.71 22.20 15.77
CA ALA A 70 18.89 23.41 14.98
C ALA A 70 18.85 24.63 15.89
N ALA A 71 19.82 25.52 15.70
CA ALA A 71 19.94 26.84 16.32
C ALA A 71 20.59 26.90 17.72
N ASN A 72 21.91 26.70 17.74
CA ASN A 72 22.77 27.47 18.66
C ASN A 72 23.93 28.08 17.87
N ASN A 73 23.77 29.35 17.46
CA ASN A 73 24.87 30.29 17.31
C ASN A 73 24.31 31.70 17.15
N MET A 74 24.15 32.43 18.25
CA MET A 74 24.76 33.76 18.36
C MET A 74 24.78 34.24 19.81
N ASN A 75 26.01 34.49 20.25
CA ASN A 75 26.40 35.02 21.54
C ASN A 75 26.01 36.51 21.69
N GLY A 76 25.59 36.87 22.90
CA GLY A 76 26.18 37.97 23.66
C GLY A 76 25.94 39.40 23.17
N ASN A 77 24.91 40.06 23.70
CA ASN A 77 25.09 41.35 24.35
C ASN A 77 23.87 41.70 25.20
N ASN A 78 24.06 41.77 26.51
CA ASN A 78 23.06 42.26 27.45
C ASN A 78 23.46 43.70 27.84
N PRO A 79 22.52 44.66 27.87
CA PRO A 79 22.44 45.45 29.10
C PRO A 79 21.01 45.69 29.60
N LYS A 80 20.80 45.20 30.83
CA LYS A 80 20.09 45.81 31.97
C LYS A 80 18.77 46.56 31.70
N MET A 81 17.67 45.97 32.16
CA MET A 81 16.42 46.68 32.47
C MET A 81 16.60 47.63 33.65
N GLN A 82 16.33 48.92 33.41
CA GLN A 82 16.04 49.94 34.40
C GLN A 82 14.51 50.10 34.48
N MET A 83 13.94 49.90 35.66
CA MET A 83 12.55 50.24 35.97
C MET A 83 12.34 51.76 35.85
N GLY A 84 11.39 52.15 35.01
CA GLY A 84 10.93 53.53 34.87
C GLY A 84 9.50 53.57 34.34
N GLY A 85 8.55 53.97 35.19
CA GLY A 85 7.18 54.23 34.78
C GLY A 85 7.10 55.39 33.78
N GLY A 86 6.25 55.22 32.76
CA GLY A 86 6.05 56.22 31.73
C GLY A 86 4.84 55.88 30.87
N ASN A 87 3.78 56.66 31.05
CA ASN A 87 2.56 56.70 30.26
C ASN A 87 2.90 56.87 28.75
N GLY A 88 2.48 55.92 27.91
CA GLY A 88 2.79 55.93 26.47
C GLY A 88 1.85 55.02 25.68
N ASN A 89 0.85 55.64 25.06
CA ASN A 89 -0.11 55.05 24.14
C ASN A 89 0.64 54.46 22.92
N GLY A 90 0.74 53.13 22.83
CA GLY A 90 1.43 52.40 21.76
C GLY A 90 0.65 51.16 21.36
N ASN A 91 0.07 51.22 20.17
CA ASN A 91 -0.77 50.22 19.52
C ASN A 91 -0.04 48.85 19.40
N GLN A 92 -0.26 47.94 20.36
CA GLN A 92 0.09 46.51 20.21
C GLN A 92 -1.06 45.83 19.45
N GLY A 93 -0.86 45.60 18.15
CA GLY A 93 -1.76 44.76 17.35
C GLY A 93 -1.73 43.33 17.90
N GLY A 94 -2.77 42.95 18.63
CA GLY A 94 -2.99 41.56 19.00
C GLY A 94 -3.13 40.71 17.74
N LYS A 95 -2.34 39.63 17.62
CA LYS A 95 -2.46 38.67 16.52
C LYS A 95 -3.89 38.13 16.47
N SER A 96 -4.54 38.27 15.33
CA SER A 96 -5.91 37.81 15.14
C SER A 96 -6.00 36.27 15.21
N LEU A 97 -7.20 35.70 15.39
CA LEU A 97 -7.34 34.24 15.41
C LEU A 97 -7.07 33.64 14.03
N LEU A 98 -7.42 34.36 12.97
CA LEU A 98 -7.14 33.93 11.60
C LEU A 98 -5.65 33.87 11.32
N ASP A 99 -4.83 34.74 11.92
CA ASP A 99 -3.36 34.68 11.79
C ASP A 99 -2.73 33.53 12.60
N GLN A 100 -3.42 33.04 13.65
CA GLN A 100 -2.93 31.96 14.52
C GLN A 100 -3.29 30.57 13.97
N TYR A 101 -4.50 30.41 13.43
CA TYR A 101 -5.04 29.12 13.01
C TYR A 101 -5.25 29.00 11.49
N GLY A 102 -5.07 30.10 10.75
CA GLY A 102 -5.23 30.17 9.32
C GLY A 102 -3.91 30.33 8.57
N THR A 103 -3.90 29.89 7.32
CA THR A 103 -2.80 30.10 6.36
C THR A 103 -3.29 30.95 5.19
N ASP A 104 -2.64 32.08 4.94
CA ASP A 104 -3.00 32.97 3.83
C ASP A 104 -2.43 32.44 2.50
N LEU A 105 -3.29 31.83 1.70
CA LEU A 105 -2.93 31.27 0.38
C LEU A 105 -2.59 32.38 -0.61
N THR A 106 -3.25 33.54 -0.55
CA THR A 106 -2.92 34.68 -1.43
C THR A 106 -1.54 35.26 -1.13
N ALA A 107 -1.11 35.24 0.12
CA ALA A 107 0.26 35.62 0.50
C ALA A 107 1.30 34.60 0.02
N LEU A 108 0.98 33.31 0.04
CA LEU A 108 1.85 32.26 -0.53
C LEU A 108 1.95 32.38 -2.06
N ALA A 109 0.83 32.65 -2.74
CA ALA A 109 0.79 32.92 -4.18
C ALA A 109 1.70 34.09 -4.57
N LYS A 110 1.57 35.23 -3.87
CA LYS A 110 2.44 36.42 -4.08
C LYS A 110 3.93 36.13 -3.90
N LYS A 111 4.29 35.17 -3.04
CA LYS A 111 5.67 34.74 -2.80
C LYS A 111 6.15 33.66 -3.77
N GLY A 112 5.31 33.24 -4.72
CA GLY A 112 5.61 32.16 -5.66
C GLY A 112 5.74 30.78 -4.99
N LYS A 113 5.15 30.59 -3.80
CA LYS A 113 5.26 29.33 -3.04
C LYS A 113 4.18 28.30 -3.39
N ILE A 114 3.15 28.68 -4.12
CA ILE A 114 2.08 27.78 -4.58
C ILE A 114 2.52 27.09 -5.87
N ASP A 115 2.26 25.79 -6.00
CA ASP A 115 2.56 25.02 -7.23
C ASP A 115 1.77 25.54 -8.42
N PRO A 116 2.32 25.49 -9.64
CA PRO A 116 1.57 25.89 -10.83
C PRO A 116 0.35 24.98 -11.00
N VAL A 117 -0.83 25.58 -11.05
CA VAL A 117 -2.09 24.84 -11.20
C VAL A 117 -2.34 24.58 -12.68
N ILE A 118 -2.43 23.31 -13.05
CA ILE A 118 -2.47 22.88 -14.47
C ILE A 118 -3.77 22.15 -14.75
N GLY A 119 -4.46 22.54 -15.81
CA GLY A 119 -5.64 21.83 -16.34
C GLY A 119 -6.91 21.97 -15.49
N ARG A 120 -6.98 22.96 -14.58
CA ARG A 120 -8.14 23.22 -13.71
C ARG A 120 -8.89 24.52 -14.02
N ASP A 121 -8.68 25.08 -15.21
CA ASP A 121 -9.23 26.39 -15.61
C ASP A 121 -10.76 26.44 -15.52
N LYS A 122 -11.44 25.32 -15.86
CA LYS A 122 -12.90 25.23 -15.84
C LYS A 122 -13.44 25.25 -14.43
N GLU A 123 -12.83 24.49 -13.53
CA GLU A 123 -13.19 24.42 -12.11
C GLU A 123 -12.93 25.77 -11.44
N ILE A 124 -11.78 26.40 -11.69
CA ILE A 124 -11.44 27.74 -11.17
C ILE A 124 -12.44 28.79 -11.67
N ALA A 125 -12.71 28.84 -12.98
CA ALA A 125 -13.69 29.75 -13.55
C ALA A 125 -15.09 29.55 -12.94
N ARG A 126 -15.47 28.30 -12.69
CA ARG A 126 -16.75 27.97 -12.04
C ARG A 126 -16.80 28.45 -10.58
N VAL A 127 -15.71 28.29 -9.83
CA VAL A 127 -15.57 28.81 -8.45
C VAL A 127 -15.71 30.33 -8.44
N ILE A 128 -15.02 31.03 -9.35
CA ILE A 128 -15.12 32.50 -9.53
C ILE A 128 -16.56 32.92 -9.84
N GLU A 129 -17.23 32.22 -10.78
CA GLU A 129 -18.62 32.48 -11.14
C GLU A 129 -19.53 32.38 -9.92
N ILE A 130 -19.38 31.33 -9.11
CA ILE A 130 -20.18 31.08 -7.91
C ILE A 130 -19.92 32.18 -6.86
N LEU A 131 -18.65 32.50 -6.57
CA LEU A 131 -18.28 33.53 -5.60
C LEU A 131 -18.81 34.92 -5.99
N ASN A 132 -19.01 35.19 -7.28
CA ASN A 132 -19.56 36.45 -7.78
C ASN A 132 -21.11 36.53 -7.71
N ARG A 133 -21.81 35.43 -7.40
CA ARG A 133 -23.28 35.40 -7.28
C ARG A 133 -23.75 36.19 -6.05
N ARG A 134 -24.99 36.69 -6.13
CA ARG A 134 -25.66 37.36 -4.99
C ARG A 134 -26.16 36.38 -3.92
N THR A 135 -26.53 35.18 -4.32
CA THR A 135 -27.07 34.10 -3.47
C THR A 135 -26.46 32.78 -3.91
N LYS A 136 -26.32 31.80 -3.00
CA LYS A 136 -25.61 30.54 -3.25
C LYS A 136 -24.19 30.81 -3.77
N ASN A 137 -23.47 31.66 -3.04
CA ASN A 137 -22.16 32.18 -3.39
C ASN A 137 -21.02 31.46 -2.66
N ASN A 138 -21.30 30.31 -2.05
CA ASN A 138 -20.29 29.47 -1.39
C ASN A 138 -20.09 28.19 -2.22
N PRO A 139 -19.03 28.11 -3.04
CA PRO A 139 -18.72 26.90 -3.78
C PRO A 139 -18.24 25.80 -2.83
N VAL A 140 -18.61 24.56 -3.14
CA VAL A 140 -18.09 23.37 -2.46
C VAL A 140 -17.51 22.44 -3.52
N LEU A 141 -16.19 22.27 -3.48
CA LEU A 141 -15.45 21.35 -4.33
C LEU A 141 -15.74 19.92 -3.89
N ILE A 142 -16.39 19.14 -4.75
CA ILE A 142 -16.73 17.75 -4.49
C ILE A 142 -15.92 16.84 -5.42
N GLY A 143 -15.30 15.82 -4.85
CA GLY A 143 -14.48 14.87 -5.59
C GLY A 143 -13.77 13.92 -4.63
N GLU A 144 -13.21 12.85 -5.16
CA GLU A 144 -12.46 11.87 -4.36
C GLU A 144 -11.21 12.51 -3.71
N ALA A 145 -10.62 11.84 -2.73
CA ALA A 145 -9.36 12.30 -2.12
C ALA A 145 -8.22 12.24 -3.16
N GLY A 146 -7.28 13.19 -3.11
CA GLY A 146 -6.12 13.20 -4.00
C GLY A 146 -6.34 13.74 -5.43
N VAL A 147 -7.58 14.08 -5.83
CA VAL A 147 -7.83 14.64 -7.18
C VAL A 147 -7.36 16.09 -7.38
N GLY A 148 -6.88 16.75 -6.33
CA GLY A 148 -6.39 18.14 -6.37
C GLY A 148 -7.47 19.20 -6.10
N LYS A 149 -8.36 18.98 -5.12
CA LYS A 149 -9.36 19.98 -4.68
C LYS A 149 -8.68 21.25 -4.15
N THR A 150 -7.68 21.09 -3.29
CA THR A 150 -6.87 22.20 -2.74
C THR A 150 -6.18 22.99 -3.84
N ALA A 151 -5.67 22.32 -4.89
CA ALA A 151 -5.03 22.96 -6.04
C ALA A 151 -5.99 23.92 -6.80
N VAL A 152 -7.30 23.64 -6.84
CA VAL A 152 -8.28 24.58 -7.45
C VAL A 152 -8.35 25.88 -6.64
N VAL A 153 -8.26 25.80 -5.32
CA VAL A 153 -8.31 26.97 -4.42
C VAL A 153 -7.01 27.76 -4.47
N GLU A 154 -5.88 27.06 -4.55
CA GLU A 154 -4.58 27.66 -4.81
C GLU A 154 -4.53 28.38 -6.16
N GLY A 155 -5.17 27.82 -7.20
CA GLY A 155 -5.32 28.44 -8.51
C GLY A 155 -6.21 29.69 -8.46
N LEU A 156 -7.30 29.63 -7.67
CA LEU A 156 -8.09 30.84 -7.37
C LEU A 156 -7.24 31.92 -6.68
N ALA A 157 -6.34 31.54 -5.76
CA ALA A 157 -5.44 32.50 -5.11
C ALA A 157 -4.49 33.16 -6.11
N GLN A 158 -3.95 32.40 -7.07
CA GLN A 158 -3.12 32.92 -8.16
C GLN A 158 -3.92 33.90 -9.05
N GLU A 159 -5.13 33.53 -9.49
CA GLU A 159 -6.00 34.39 -10.31
C GLU A 159 -6.34 35.73 -9.64
N ILE A 160 -6.54 35.73 -8.32
CA ILE A 160 -6.76 36.96 -7.54
C ILE A 160 -5.49 37.83 -7.52
N VAL A 161 -4.31 37.22 -7.35
CA VAL A 161 -3.03 37.93 -7.32
C VAL A 161 -2.66 38.51 -8.69
N ASP A 162 -2.93 37.77 -9.75
CA ASP A 162 -2.69 38.19 -11.14
C ASP A 162 -3.72 39.21 -11.64
N GLY A 163 -4.80 39.41 -10.90
CA GLY A 163 -5.86 40.36 -11.23
C GLY A 163 -6.80 39.87 -12.34
N SER A 164 -6.81 38.58 -12.63
CA SER A 164 -7.66 37.93 -13.65
C SER A 164 -9.10 37.66 -13.16
N VAL A 165 -9.45 38.11 -11.96
CA VAL A 165 -10.80 37.97 -11.37
C VAL A 165 -11.68 39.22 -11.55
N PRO A 166 -13.03 39.09 -11.48
CA PRO A 166 -13.94 40.22 -11.49
C PRO A 166 -13.68 41.22 -10.34
N ALA A 167 -14.07 42.48 -10.54
CA ALA A 167 -13.84 43.59 -9.60
C ALA A 167 -14.22 43.31 -8.13
N LYS A 168 -15.26 42.49 -7.88
CA LYS A 168 -15.68 42.13 -6.50
C LYS A 168 -14.72 41.19 -5.77
N LEU A 169 -13.92 40.43 -6.51
CA LEU A 169 -12.96 39.47 -5.96
C LEU A 169 -11.53 40.03 -5.97
N GLN A 170 -11.32 41.19 -6.60
CA GLN A 170 -10.05 41.90 -6.56
C GLN A 170 -9.67 42.23 -5.12
N ASN A 171 -8.39 42.06 -4.80
CA ASN A 171 -7.81 42.28 -3.48
C ASN A 171 -8.39 41.44 -2.33
N LYS A 172 -9.23 40.43 -2.62
CA LYS A 172 -9.64 39.49 -1.58
C LYS A 172 -8.48 38.60 -1.16
N ARG A 173 -8.50 38.16 0.09
CA ARG A 173 -7.54 37.23 0.69
C ARG A 173 -8.19 35.88 0.86
N ILE A 174 -7.49 34.81 0.52
CA ILE A 174 -7.95 33.44 0.78
C ILE A 174 -7.21 32.91 1.99
N ILE A 175 -7.96 32.58 3.04
CA ILE A 175 -7.40 32.04 4.29
C ILE A 175 -7.88 30.59 4.43
N SER A 176 -6.94 29.66 4.36
CA SER A 176 -7.15 28.25 4.67
C SER A 176 -7.22 28.04 6.17
N LEU A 177 -8.29 27.44 6.68
CA LEU A 177 -8.47 27.17 8.10
C LEU A 177 -8.23 25.69 8.40
N ASN A 178 -7.30 25.41 9.32
CA ASN A 178 -7.13 24.06 9.85
C ASN A 178 -8.07 23.86 11.04
N VAL A 179 -9.18 23.14 10.83
CA VAL A 179 -10.20 22.90 11.86
C VAL A 179 -9.61 22.13 13.05
N VAL A 180 -8.75 21.14 12.80
CA VAL A 180 -8.08 20.34 13.85
C VAL A 180 -7.28 21.21 14.81
N SER A 181 -6.62 22.25 14.30
CA SER A 181 -5.83 23.18 15.12
C SER A 181 -6.66 23.97 16.14
N LEU A 182 -7.95 24.21 15.86
CA LEU A 182 -8.85 24.93 16.77
C LEU A 182 -9.21 24.11 18.01
N VAL A 183 -9.14 22.79 17.88
CA VAL A 183 -9.41 21.80 18.93
C VAL A 183 -8.21 21.64 19.85
N GLN A 184 -7.00 21.80 19.31
CA GLN A 184 -5.75 21.62 20.05
C GLN A 184 -5.69 22.61 21.23
N GLY A 185 -5.37 22.07 22.41
CA GLY A 185 -5.33 22.84 23.65
C GLY A 185 -6.70 23.24 24.21
N THR A 186 -7.82 22.75 23.65
CA THR A 186 -9.15 22.88 24.28
C THR A 186 -9.49 21.59 25.02
N GLY A 187 -9.58 21.65 26.34
CA GLY A 187 -9.97 20.48 27.16
C GLY A 187 -11.47 20.26 27.24
N ILE A 188 -12.27 21.20 26.72
CA ILE A 188 -13.73 21.28 26.91
C ILE A 188 -14.37 21.81 25.62
N ARG A 189 -15.40 21.11 25.11
CA ARG A 189 -16.20 21.47 23.92
C ARG A 189 -16.59 22.96 23.84
N GLY A 190 -16.96 23.57 24.98
CA GLY A 190 -17.35 24.98 25.02
C GLY A 190 -16.25 25.97 24.63
N GLN A 191 -14.97 25.62 24.83
CA GLN A 191 -13.85 26.49 24.41
C GLN A 191 -13.68 26.49 22.89
N PHE A 192 -13.93 25.37 22.23
CA PHE A 192 -13.93 25.28 20.78
C PHE A 192 -15.06 26.14 20.18
N GLU A 193 -16.27 26.05 20.73
CA GLU A 193 -17.41 26.87 20.29
C GLU A 193 -17.11 28.37 20.45
N GLN A 194 -16.51 28.78 21.57
CA GLN A 194 -16.08 30.18 21.78
C GLN A 194 -15.03 30.65 20.75
N ARG A 195 -14.03 29.81 20.43
CA ARG A 195 -13.04 30.13 19.39
C ARG A 195 -13.70 30.28 18.02
N MET A 196 -14.65 29.41 17.68
CA MET A 196 -15.42 29.48 16.44
C MET A 196 -16.29 30.75 16.38
N GLU A 197 -16.97 31.11 17.46
CA GLU A 197 -17.73 32.36 17.54
C GLU A 197 -16.85 33.60 17.34
N GLN A 198 -15.65 33.60 17.94
CA GLN A 198 -14.70 34.68 17.78
C GLN A 198 -14.19 34.78 16.33
N LEU A 199 -13.88 33.64 15.71
CA LEU A 199 -13.45 33.56 14.32
C LEU A 199 -14.54 34.07 13.37
N ILE A 200 -15.81 33.71 13.59
CA ILE A 200 -16.93 34.22 12.78
C ILE A 200 -17.10 35.72 12.96
N LYS A 201 -17.00 36.25 14.19
CA LYS A 201 -17.06 37.71 14.42
C LYS A 201 -15.96 38.46 13.68
N GLU A 202 -14.76 37.89 13.63
CA GLU A 202 -13.63 38.47 12.89
C GLU A 202 -13.90 38.48 11.37
N LEU A 203 -14.44 37.38 10.83
CA LEU A 203 -14.82 37.28 9.42
C LEU A 203 -15.97 38.23 9.06
N GLN A 204 -16.94 38.42 9.94
CA GLN A 204 -18.05 39.37 9.75
C GLN A 204 -17.58 40.83 9.69
N GLN A 205 -16.42 41.15 10.25
CA GLN A 205 -15.83 42.49 10.22
C GLN A 205 -14.91 42.71 9.01
N SER A 206 -14.62 41.64 8.25
CA SER A 206 -13.59 41.64 7.20
C SER A 206 -14.19 41.20 5.85
N ASP A 207 -14.65 42.16 5.06
CA ASP A 207 -15.28 41.91 3.75
C ASP A 207 -14.28 41.43 2.67
N ASP A 208 -12.98 41.54 2.93
CA ASP A 208 -11.90 41.14 2.01
C ASP A 208 -11.52 39.66 2.14
N ILE A 209 -12.09 38.90 3.08
CA ILE A 209 -11.68 37.52 3.33
C ILE A 209 -12.61 36.51 2.65
N ILE A 210 -12.01 35.50 2.03
CA ILE A 210 -12.64 34.26 1.61
C ILE A 210 -12.04 33.13 2.46
N LEU A 211 -12.90 32.43 3.21
CA LEU A 211 -12.46 31.31 4.04
C LEU A 211 -12.38 30.03 3.21
N PHE A 212 -11.30 29.27 3.30
CA PHE A 212 -11.19 27.93 2.72
C PHE A 212 -11.17 26.86 3.81
N ILE A 213 -11.94 25.79 3.62
CA ILE A 213 -12.03 24.64 4.53
C ILE A 213 -11.98 23.35 3.69
N ASP A 214 -10.90 22.57 3.79
CA ASP A 214 -10.67 21.39 2.94
C ASP A 214 -11.59 20.20 3.29
N GLU A 215 -11.98 20.07 4.55
CA GLU A 215 -12.88 19.03 5.04
C GLU A 215 -14.09 19.67 5.69
N ILE A 216 -14.89 20.38 4.88
CA ILE A 216 -16.03 21.16 5.38
C ILE A 216 -17.10 20.28 6.06
N HIS A 217 -17.09 18.97 5.84
CA HIS A 217 -18.00 18.06 6.53
C HIS A 217 -17.67 17.93 8.03
N GLU A 218 -16.43 18.14 8.47
CA GLU A 218 -16.06 18.04 9.89
C GLU A 218 -16.77 19.10 10.75
N ILE A 219 -16.96 20.30 10.21
CA ILE A 219 -17.63 21.41 10.90
C ILE A 219 -19.14 21.46 10.67
N VAL A 220 -19.64 20.76 9.63
CA VAL A 220 -21.03 20.83 9.18
C VAL A 220 -21.80 19.52 9.42
N GLY A 221 -21.10 18.45 9.80
CA GLY A 221 -21.62 17.08 9.96
C GLY A 221 -22.81 16.99 10.92
N ALA A 222 -23.96 16.66 10.35
CA ALA A 222 -25.25 16.59 11.00
C ALA A 222 -25.31 15.49 12.08
N GLY A 223 -25.01 15.84 13.32
CA GLY A 223 -25.68 15.31 14.53
C GLY A 223 -25.57 13.82 14.84
N ASN A 224 -24.80 13.00 14.12
CA ASN A 224 -24.76 11.55 14.30
C ASN A 224 -23.34 11.02 14.55
N ALA A 225 -22.79 11.36 15.70
CA ALA A 225 -21.84 10.53 16.44
C ALA A 225 -21.73 11.11 17.85
N GLU A 226 -21.91 10.28 18.88
CA GLU A 226 -21.57 10.65 20.26
C GLU A 226 -20.09 11.09 20.32
N GLY A 227 -19.84 12.41 20.22
CA GLY A 227 -18.48 12.99 20.28
C GLY A 227 -18.05 13.87 19.10
N GLY A 228 -18.85 14.00 18.03
CA GLY A 228 -18.49 14.85 16.88
C GLY A 228 -18.52 16.37 17.16
N MET A 229 -17.63 17.11 16.50
CA MET A 229 -17.44 18.57 16.64
C MET A 229 -18.45 19.37 15.81
N ASP A 230 -19.72 19.41 16.22
CA ASP A 230 -20.77 20.11 15.46
C ASP A 230 -20.70 21.65 15.64
N ALA A 231 -19.99 22.32 14.74
CA ALA A 231 -19.97 23.78 14.60
C ALA A 231 -21.06 24.33 13.66
N GLY A 232 -21.91 23.45 13.10
CA GLY A 232 -22.87 23.80 12.07
C GLY A 232 -23.88 24.85 12.54
N ASN A 233 -24.28 24.77 13.82
CA ASN A 233 -25.20 25.75 14.43
C ASN A 233 -24.61 27.16 14.55
N ILE A 234 -23.29 27.29 14.64
CA ILE A 234 -22.59 28.59 14.77
C ILE A 234 -22.44 29.24 13.39
N ILE A 235 -22.18 28.44 12.35
CA ILE A 235 -21.89 28.93 10.98
C ILE A 235 -23.19 29.23 10.20
N LYS A 236 -24.27 28.47 10.43
CA LYS A 236 -25.57 28.62 9.74
C LYS A 236 -26.10 30.06 9.71
N PRO A 237 -26.13 30.82 10.82
CA PRO A 237 -26.62 32.21 10.81
C PRO A 237 -25.77 33.15 9.95
N ALA A 238 -24.44 33.02 9.99
CA ALA A 238 -23.52 33.86 9.22
C ALA A 238 -23.65 33.58 7.70
N LEU A 239 -23.75 32.30 7.32
CA LEU A 239 -24.04 31.89 5.95
C LEU A 239 -25.42 32.33 5.48
N ALA A 240 -26.42 32.31 6.37
CA ALA A 240 -27.79 32.71 6.04
C ALA A 240 -27.92 34.21 5.75
N ARG A 241 -27.16 35.05 6.47
CA ARG A 241 -27.11 36.50 6.27
C ARG A 241 -26.20 36.92 5.11
N GLY A 242 -25.35 36.01 4.61
CA GLY A 242 -24.40 36.30 3.54
C GLY A 242 -23.20 37.13 4.01
N GLU A 243 -22.96 37.16 5.32
CA GLU A 243 -21.82 37.85 5.96
C GLU A 243 -20.54 37.02 5.91
N LEU A 244 -20.66 35.73 5.60
CA LEU A 244 -19.54 34.80 5.46
C LEU A 244 -19.49 34.28 4.03
N GLN A 245 -18.34 34.47 3.38
CA GLN A 245 -18.02 33.88 2.09
C GLN A 245 -16.95 32.80 2.28
N LEU A 246 -17.25 31.58 1.82
CA LEU A 246 -16.34 30.44 1.97
C LEU A 246 -16.27 29.58 0.71
N VAL A 247 -15.15 28.88 0.57
CA VAL A 247 -14.94 27.76 -0.35
C VAL A 247 -14.76 26.50 0.50
N GLY A 248 -15.60 25.50 0.31
CA GLY A 248 -15.43 24.20 0.96
C GLY A 248 -14.81 23.19 0.01
N ALA A 249 -14.13 22.18 0.53
CA ALA A 249 -13.90 20.92 -0.16
C ALA A 249 -14.41 19.76 0.70
N THR A 250 -14.78 18.66 0.06
CA THR A 250 -15.23 17.42 0.70
C THR A 250 -15.32 16.29 -0.33
N THR A 251 -15.58 15.05 0.10
CA THR A 251 -15.91 13.96 -0.80
C THR A 251 -17.37 14.00 -1.25
N ILE A 252 -17.69 13.30 -2.34
CA ILE A 252 -19.07 13.19 -2.85
C ILE A 252 -19.98 12.54 -1.80
N LYS A 253 -19.47 11.55 -1.05
CA LYS A 253 -20.22 10.84 -0.01
C LYS A 253 -20.60 11.77 1.13
N GLU A 254 -19.62 12.49 1.68
CA GLU A 254 -19.82 13.45 2.78
C GLU A 254 -20.70 14.64 2.36
N TYR A 255 -20.57 15.11 1.12
CA TYR A 255 -21.42 16.21 0.63
C TYR A 255 -22.91 15.88 0.66
N ARG A 256 -23.30 14.61 0.46
CA ARG A 256 -24.71 14.20 0.55
C ARG A 256 -25.30 14.46 1.93
N ASP A 257 -24.51 14.36 2.99
CA ASP A 257 -24.99 14.63 4.35
C ASP A 257 -25.17 16.14 4.58
N ILE A 258 -24.31 16.96 3.98
CA ILE A 258 -24.47 18.42 3.96
C ILE A 258 -25.72 18.82 3.16
N GLU A 259 -25.97 18.15 2.03
CA GLU A 259 -27.11 18.45 1.15
C GLU A 259 -28.47 18.13 1.80
N LYS A 260 -28.53 17.15 2.72
CA LYS A 260 -29.74 16.85 3.51
C LYS A 260 -30.15 18.01 4.40
N ASP A 261 -29.22 18.88 4.82
CA ASP A 261 -29.55 20.06 5.62
C ASP A 261 -30.10 21.20 4.75
N SER A 262 -31.41 21.42 4.85
CA SER A 262 -32.12 22.45 4.09
C SER A 262 -31.60 23.88 4.30
N ALA A 263 -30.97 24.19 5.44
CA ALA A 263 -30.42 25.51 5.73
C ALA A 263 -29.13 25.76 4.95
N LEU A 264 -28.31 24.72 4.76
CA LEU A 264 -26.99 24.78 4.14
C LEU A 264 -27.05 24.55 2.63
N ALA A 265 -27.93 23.65 2.17
CA ALA A 265 -28.16 23.39 0.75
C ALA A 265 -28.59 24.65 -0.04
N ARG A 266 -29.16 25.64 0.66
CA ARG A 266 -29.53 26.95 0.07
C ARG A 266 -28.37 27.93 -0.05
N ARG A 267 -27.19 27.60 0.49
CA ARG A 267 -26.00 28.46 0.55
C ARG A 267 -24.82 27.89 -0.22
N PHE A 268 -24.73 26.58 -0.30
CA PHE A 268 -23.70 25.89 -1.06
C PHE A 268 -24.09 25.64 -2.52
N GLN A 269 -23.08 25.62 -3.38
CA GLN A 269 -23.18 25.22 -4.78
C GLN A 269 -22.05 24.22 -5.07
N PRO A 270 -22.35 22.97 -5.45
CA PRO A 270 -21.31 21.98 -5.72
C PRO A 270 -20.56 22.30 -7.02
N VAL A 271 -19.26 22.03 -7.01
CA VAL A 271 -18.35 22.04 -8.16
C VAL A 271 -17.66 20.69 -8.20
N GLU A 272 -17.95 19.90 -9.23
CA GLU A 272 -17.37 18.56 -9.38
C GLU A 272 -15.92 18.66 -9.86
N VAL A 273 -14.99 18.09 -9.08
CA VAL A 273 -13.57 17.97 -9.42
C VAL A 273 -13.30 16.51 -9.77
N LYS A 274 -13.08 16.26 -11.06
CA LYS A 274 -12.87 14.90 -11.58
C LYS A 274 -11.40 14.51 -11.50
N GLU A 275 -11.15 13.21 -11.37
CA GLU A 275 -9.84 12.62 -11.59
C GLU A 275 -9.35 13.00 -13.01
N PRO A 276 -8.13 13.55 -13.14
CA PRO A 276 -7.57 13.88 -14.45
C PRO A 276 -7.24 12.61 -15.23
N SER A 277 -7.27 12.72 -16.56
CA SER A 277 -6.78 11.66 -17.44
C SER A 277 -5.27 11.44 -17.27
N ILE A 278 -4.75 10.32 -17.78
CA ILE A 278 -3.31 10.03 -17.78
C ILE A 278 -2.54 11.15 -18.49
N ASP A 279 -3.03 11.62 -19.64
CA ASP A 279 -2.37 12.68 -20.42
C ASP A 279 -2.38 14.04 -19.72
N GLU A 280 -3.47 14.37 -19.01
CA GLU A 280 -3.54 15.57 -18.17
C GLU A 280 -2.60 15.43 -16.97
N THR A 281 -2.52 14.26 -16.35
CA THR A 281 -1.59 13.97 -15.26
C THR A 281 -0.15 14.15 -15.69
N ILE A 282 0.25 13.66 -16.88
CA ILE A 282 1.60 13.86 -17.41
C ILE A 282 1.92 15.37 -17.52
N ARG A 283 0.96 16.19 -17.98
CA ARG A 283 1.14 17.65 -18.03
C ARG A 283 1.28 18.26 -16.64
N ILE A 284 0.48 17.81 -15.66
CA ILE A 284 0.59 18.23 -14.25
C ILE A 284 1.99 17.93 -13.72
N LEU A 285 2.46 16.68 -13.88
CA LEU A 285 3.78 16.25 -13.43
C LEU A 285 4.90 17.07 -14.09
N LYS A 286 4.82 17.32 -15.40
CA LYS A 286 5.81 18.17 -16.10
C LYS A 286 5.86 19.60 -15.57
N GLY A 287 4.73 20.17 -15.15
CA GLY A 287 4.71 21.53 -14.63
C GLY A 287 5.22 21.65 -13.19
N ILE A 288 5.10 20.61 -12.37
CA ILE A 288 5.69 20.58 -11.02
C ILE A 288 7.12 20.01 -11.00
N GLN A 289 7.56 19.36 -12.07
CA GLN A 289 8.84 18.65 -12.18
C GLN A 289 10.02 19.48 -11.63
N GLN A 290 10.20 20.71 -12.11
CA GLN A 290 11.33 21.55 -11.71
C GLN A 290 11.41 21.75 -10.20
N ARG A 291 10.27 21.90 -9.51
CA ARG A 291 10.26 22.09 -8.05
C ARG A 291 10.73 20.86 -7.30
N TYR A 292 10.34 19.68 -7.75
CA TYR A 292 10.79 18.41 -7.18
C TYR A 292 12.25 18.12 -7.53
N GLU A 293 12.71 18.51 -8.71
CA GLU A 293 14.14 18.45 -9.09
C GLU A 293 14.99 19.33 -8.17
N ASP A 294 14.57 20.58 -7.98
CA ASP A 294 15.27 21.55 -7.12
C ASP A 294 15.26 21.11 -5.65
N TYR A 295 14.13 20.57 -5.16
CA TYR A 295 13.98 20.12 -3.78
C TYR A 295 14.82 18.87 -3.47
N HIS A 296 14.80 17.88 -4.36
CA HIS A 296 15.53 16.62 -4.18
C HIS A 296 16.93 16.62 -4.79
N HIS A 297 17.33 17.67 -5.50
CA HIS A 297 18.60 17.76 -6.22
C HIS A 297 18.81 16.60 -7.23
N VAL A 298 17.74 16.20 -7.93
CA VAL A 298 17.70 15.12 -8.93
C VAL A 298 17.21 15.65 -10.27
N HIS A 299 17.30 14.84 -11.33
CA HIS A 299 16.69 15.16 -12.62
C HIS A 299 15.78 14.03 -13.10
N TYR A 300 14.54 14.32 -13.49
CA TYR A 300 13.60 13.33 -14.03
C TYR A 300 13.65 13.34 -15.56
N THR A 301 13.81 12.16 -16.16
CA THR A 301 13.62 12.00 -17.60
C THR A 301 12.15 12.08 -18.00
N ASP A 302 11.85 12.51 -19.22
CA ASP A 302 10.47 12.52 -19.77
C ASP A 302 9.81 11.14 -19.63
N ASP A 303 10.55 10.07 -19.92
CA ASP A 303 10.07 8.69 -19.78
C ASP A 303 9.72 8.33 -18.33
N ALA A 304 10.44 8.88 -17.34
CA ALA A 304 10.14 8.66 -15.93
C ALA A 304 8.85 9.38 -15.51
N ILE A 305 8.60 10.58 -16.03
CA ILE A 305 7.35 11.32 -15.79
C ILE A 305 6.16 10.57 -16.40
N GLU A 306 6.29 10.09 -17.64
CA GLU A 306 5.26 9.26 -18.26
C GLU A 306 5.03 7.96 -17.52
N ALA A 307 6.11 7.30 -17.07
CA ALA A 307 6.03 6.08 -16.29
C ALA A 307 5.31 6.33 -14.96
N ALA A 308 5.60 7.42 -14.26
CA ALA A 308 4.94 7.75 -12.99
C ALA A 308 3.41 7.83 -13.13
N ALA A 309 2.91 8.49 -14.18
CA ALA A 309 1.48 8.56 -14.47
C ALA A 309 0.88 7.21 -14.90
N LYS A 310 1.51 6.52 -15.86
CA LYS A 310 0.98 5.26 -16.43
C LYS A 310 1.02 4.11 -15.43
N LEU A 311 2.11 3.96 -14.69
CA LEU A 311 2.28 2.89 -13.72
C LEU A 311 1.37 3.11 -12.50
N SER A 312 1.33 4.33 -11.93
CA SER A 312 0.43 4.58 -10.80
C SER A 312 -1.04 4.39 -11.18
N ALA A 313 -1.45 4.82 -12.38
CA ALA A 313 -2.81 4.58 -12.88
C ALA A 313 -3.16 3.08 -13.01
N ARG A 314 -2.19 2.25 -13.37
CA ARG A 314 -2.40 0.82 -13.62
C ARG A 314 -2.27 -0.04 -12.37
N TYR A 315 -1.27 0.23 -11.53
CA TYR A 315 -0.87 -0.66 -10.44
C TYR A 315 -1.32 -0.18 -9.05
N ILE A 316 -1.62 1.12 -8.88
CA ILE A 316 -2.06 1.72 -7.61
C ILE A 316 -3.53 2.14 -7.76
N GLN A 317 -4.47 1.27 -7.36
CA GLN A 317 -5.91 1.43 -7.61
C GLN A 317 -6.70 2.02 -6.42
N ASP A 318 -6.09 2.07 -5.24
CA ASP A 318 -6.68 2.58 -4.00
C ASP A 318 -6.67 4.12 -3.91
N ARG A 319 -5.81 4.77 -4.70
CA ARG A 319 -5.68 6.23 -4.80
C ARG A 319 -6.02 6.73 -6.20
N PHE A 320 -6.36 8.01 -6.27
CA PHE A 320 -6.72 8.69 -7.52
C PHE A 320 -5.56 9.53 -8.05
N LEU A 321 -5.53 9.74 -9.36
CA LEU A 321 -4.66 10.74 -9.98
C LEU A 321 -5.11 12.16 -9.59
N PRO A 322 -4.19 13.15 -9.56
CA PRO A 322 -2.76 13.02 -9.81
C PRO A 322 -1.93 12.60 -8.58
N ASP A 323 -2.52 12.60 -7.38
CA ASP A 323 -1.84 12.40 -6.10
C ASP A 323 -0.90 11.16 -6.07
N LYS A 324 -1.38 9.98 -6.46
CA LYS A 324 -0.53 8.77 -6.51
C LYS A 324 0.66 8.84 -7.47
N ALA A 325 0.57 9.67 -8.51
CA ALA A 325 1.66 9.85 -9.45
C ALA A 325 2.70 10.85 -8.92
N ILE A 326 2.24 11.89 -8.21
CA ILE A 326 3.10 12.85 -7.51
C ILE A 326 3.86 12.16 -6.38
N ASP A 327 3.18 11.33 -5.60
CA ASP A 327 3.77 10.51 -4.54
C ASP A 327 4.90 9.62 -5.07
N LEU A 328 4.69 8.99 -6.23
CA LEU A 328 5.71 8.15 -6.88
C LEU A 328 6.90 8.98 -7.38
N LEU A 329 6.65 10.21 -7.86
CA LEU A 329 7.69 11.14 -8.28
C LEU A 329 8.52 11.59 -7.07
N ASP A 330 7.87 11.96 -5.97
CA ASP A 330 8.49 12.38 -4.71
C ASP A 330 9.35 11.27 -4.09
N GLU A 331 8.81 10.04 -4.04
CA GLU A 331 9.53 8.88 -3.51
C GLU A 331 10.78 8.57 -4.36
N ALA A 332 10.67 8.65 -5.69
CA ALA A 332 11.82 8.48 -6.57
C ALA A 332 12.90 9.55 -6.35
N GLY A 333 12.47 10.80 -6.17
CA GLY A 333 13.34 11.93 -5.83
C GLY A 333 14.10 11.70 -4.53
N SER A 334 13.36 11.45 -3.45
CA SER A 334 13.89 11.20 -2.12
C SER A 334 14.87 10.03 -2.10
N ARG A 335 14.51 8.92 -2.76
CA ARG A 335 15.36 7.72 -2.83
C ARG A 335 16.67 7.98 -3.57
N MET A 336 16.63 8.72 -4.67
CA MET A 336 17.85 9.06 -5.41
C MET A 336 18.66 10.14 -4.72
N ASN A 337 18.03 11.06 -3.98
CA ASN A 337 18.72 12.04 -3.15
C ASN A 337 19.63 11.36 -2.10
N LEU A 338 19.21 10.23 -1.52
CA LEU A 338 20.03 9.45 -0.58
C LEU A 338 21.35 8.93 -1.19
N THR A 339 21.46 8.86 -2.52
CA THR A 339 22.70 8.47 -3.19
C THR A 339 23.72 9.62 -3.29
N ILE A 340 23.28 10.85 -3.03
CA ILE A 340 24.14 12.03 -3.01
C ILE A 340 24.94 12.00 -1.69
N PRO A 341 26.28 11.97 -1.75
CA PRO A 341 27.10 11.97 -0.54
C PRO A 341 26.89 13.28 0.23
N TYR A 342 26.35 13.19 1.45
CA TYR A 342 26.28 14.32 2.37
C TYR A 342 27.69 14.68 2.86
N ILE A 343 28.21 15.81 2.40
CA ILE A 343 29.48 16.36 2.87
C ILE A 343 29.18 17.41 3.94
N ASP A 344 29.32 17.00 5.20
CA ASP A 344 29.25 17.89 6.35
C ASP A 344 30.47 18.82 6.36
N LYS A 345 30.29 20.06 5.88
CA LYS A 345 31.38 21.03 5.76
C LYS A 345 32.03 21.33 7.11
N ASP A 346 31.26 21.34 8.19
CA ASP A 346 31.74 21.65 9.53
C ASP A 346 32.62 20.52 10.06
N LYS A 347 32.18 19.26 9.93
CA LYS A 347 33.02 18.10 10.29
C LYS A 347 34.27 17.96 9.43
N MET A 348 34.19 18.30 8.14
CA MET A 348 35.36 18.29 7.28
C MET A 348 36.35 19.40 7.67
N GLN A 349 35.85 20.56 8.09
CA GLN A 349 36.69 21.62 8.64
C GLN A 349 37.36 21.21 9.96
N GLU A 350 36.64 20.53 10.87
CA GLU A 350 37.23 19.97 12.09
C GLU A 350 38.37 18.99 11.81
N ARG A 351 38.19 18.11 10.82
CA ARG A 351 39.22 17.14 10.40
C ARG A 351 40.45 17.81 9.80
N ILE A 352 40.26 18.88 9.02
CA ILE A 352 41.35 19.69 8.48
C ILE A 352 42.15 20.33 9.63
N ASN A 353 41.46 20.98 10.57
CA ASN A 353 42.09 21.65 11.70
C ASN A 353 42.87 20.66 12.58
N ALA A 354 42.31 19.47 12.84
CA ALA A 354 43.01 18.43 13.60
C ALA A 354 44.25 17.91 12.87
N ALA A 355 44.17 17.70 11.55
CA ALA A 355 45.31 17.28 10.75
C ALA A 355 46.40 18.38 10.67
N GLU A 356 46.02 19.66 10.68
CA GLU A 356 46.96 20.79 10.77
C GLU A 356 47.73 20.79 12.08
N GLN A 357 47.05 20.59 13.20
CA GLN A 357 47.69 20.50 14.52
C GLN A 357 48.68 19.33 14.59
N LEU A 358 48.29 18.16 14.10
CA LEU A 358 49.16 16.97 14.06
C LEU A 358 50.36 17.15 13.12
N LYS A 359 50.18 17.88 12.01
CA LYS A 359 51.27 18.26 11.11
C LYS A 359 52.26 19.20 11.81
N GLU A 360 51.79 20.21 12.53
CA GLU A 360 52.65 21.11 13.30
C GLU A 360 53.43 20.40 14.41
N GLU A 361 52.78 19.45 15.10
CA GLU A 361 53.44 18.65 16.13
C GLU A 361 54.51 17.73 15.53
N ALA A 362 54.22 17.07 14.40
CA ALA A 362 55.19 16.26 13.67
C ALA A 362 56.39 17.08 13.19
N LEU A 363 56.17 18.32 12.71
CA LEU A 363 57.24 19.24 12.32
C LEU A 363 58.11 19.68 13.52
N LYS A 364 57.50 19.94 14.69
CA LYS A 364 58.24 20.27 15.92
C LYS A 364 59.13 19.13 16.41
N ASN A 365 58.70 17.90 16.17
CA ASN A 365 59.44 16.68 16.52
C ASN A 365 60.39 16.20 15.41
N GLU A 366 60.57 17.00 14.34
CA GLU A 366 61.40 16.68 13.17
C GLU A 366 61.01 15.37 12.44
N ASP A 367 59.75 14.93 12.59
CA ASP A 367 59.20 13.76 11.92
C ASP A 367 58.60 14.16 10.56
N TYR A 368 59.48 14.35 9.58
CA TYR A 368 59.14 14.86 8.25
C TYR A 368 58.24 13.91 7.45
N GLU A 369 58.31 12.59 7.68
CA GLU A 369 57.44 11.61 7.01
C GLU A 369 56.00 11.73 7.49
N LYS A 370 55.77 11.85 8.81
CA LYS A 370 54.42 12.10 9.34
C LYS A 370 53.87 13.45 8.93
N ALA A 371 54.72 14.49 8.91
CA ALA A 371 54.31 15.81 8.44
C ALA A 371 53.86 15.79 6.97
N ALA A 372 54.56 15.05 6.10
CA ALA A 372 54.15 14.84 4.71
C ALA A 372 52.82 14.07 4.61
N TYR A 373 52.64 13.00 5.40
CA TYR A 373 51.39 12.26 5.46
C TYR A 373 50.19 13.16 5.83
N TYR A 374 50.30 13.96 6.89
CA TYR A 374 49.20 14.85 7.31
C TYR A 374 48.96 15.99 6.31
N ARG A 375 50.00 16.51 5.64
CA ARG A 375 49.84 17.46 4.54
C ARG A 375 49.00 16.88 3.39
N ASP A 376 49.30 15.65 2.98
CA ASP A 376 48.58 15.00 1.89
C ASP A 376 47.12 14.66 2.31
N GLN A 377 46.88 14.35 3.59
CA GLN A 377 45.52 14.21 4.14
C GLN A 377 44.75 15.54 4.15
N ILE A 378 45.38 16.66 4.52
CA ILE A 378 44.76 18.00 4.47
C ILE A 378 44.34 18.32 3.04
N GLU A 379 45.22 18.15 2.05
CA GLU A 379 44.89 18.38 0.65
C GLU A 379 43.70 17.52 0.18
N LYS A 380 43.65 16.26 0.64
CA LYS A 380 42.52 15.37 0.36
C LYS A 380 41.22 15.85 1.01
N TYR A 381 41.26 16.28 2.27
CA TYR A 381 40.08 16.78 2.97
C TYR A 381 39.59 18.11 2.41
N GLU A 382 40.48 19.02 2.01
CA GLU A 382 40.12 20.26 1.32
C GLU A 382 39.44 19.98 -0.02
N LYS A 383 39.97 19.06 -0.82
CA LYS A 383 39.33 18.64 -2.09
C LYS A 383 37.92 18.09 -1.89
N VAL A 384 37.68 17.35 -0.81
CA VAL A 384 36.34 16.81 -0.51
C VAL A 384 35.44 17.89 0.11
N LYS A 385 35.96 18.80 0.93
CA LYS A 385 35.19 19.94 1.50
C LYS A 385 34.70 20.89 0.40
N ASP A 386 35.54 21.13 -0.61
CA ASP A 386 35.27 22.02 -1.73
C ASP A 386 34.55 21.32 -2.89
N GLN A 387 34.29 20.01 -2.82
CA GLN A 387 33.31 19.36 -3.68
C GLN A 387 31.93 19.93 -3.36
N LYS A 388 31.55 20.98 -4.08
CA LYS A 388 30.14 21.32 -4.26
C LYS A 388 29.47 20.08 -4.85
N VAL A 389 28.26 19.75 -4.36
CA VAL A 389 27.35 18.88 -5.12
C VAL A 389 27.21 19.56 -6.47
N ASP A 390 27.88 18.99 -7.47
CA ASP A 390 27.90 19.53 -8.81
C ASP A 390 26.48 19.37 -9.36
N PRO A 391 25.77 20.46 -9.74
CA PRO A 391 24.45 20.35 -10.36
C PRO A 391 24.48 19.43 -11.60
N ASP A 392 25.63 19.34 -12.27
CA ASP A 392 25.83 18.45 -13.43
C ASP A 392 26.05 16.97 -13.05
N LYS A 393 26.04 16.62 -11.75
CA LYS A 393 26.07 15.24 -11.23
C LYS A 393 24.81 14.86 -10.43
N SER A 394 23.72 15.59 -10.62
CA SER A 394 22.43 15.19 -10.05
C SER A 394 22.02 13.79 -10.54
N PRO A 395 21.58 12.90 -9.63
CA PRO A 395 21.09 11.59 -10.03
C PRO A 395 19.94 11.72 -11.03
N VAL A 396 20.03 10.97 -12.13
CA VAL A 396 18.99 10.95 -13.16
C VAL A 396 18.00 9.83 -12.88
N ILE A 397 16.73 10.21 -12.71
CA ILE A 397 15.62 9.31 -12.50
C ILE A 397 15.07 8.86 -13.86
N THR A 398 15.14 7.56 -14.09
CA THR A 398 14.69 6.88 -15.30
C THR A 398 13.44 6.06 -15.03
N ASN A 399 12.75 5.64 -16.09
CA ASN A 399 11.62 4.72 -15.99
C ASN A 399 11.95 3.42 -15.22
N LYS A 400 13.20 2.94 -15.26
CA LYS A 400 13.66 1.76 -14.50
C LYS A 400 13.56 1.95 -12.98
N ILE A 401 13.85 3.17 -12.50
CA ILE A 401 13.72 3.50 -11.08
C ILE A 401 12.24 3.54 -10.70
N MET A 402 11.39 4.16 -11.52
CA MET A 402 9.94 4.17 -11.31
C MET A 402 9.36 2.76 -11.25
N ASN A 403 9.79 1.88 -12.17
CA ASN A 403 9.40 0.47 -12.18
C ASN A 403 9.76 -0.21 -10.85
N LYS A 404 11.01 -0.07 -10.39
CA LYS A 404 11.46 -0.71 -9.16
C LYS A 404 10.68 -0.24 -7.93
N ILE A 405 10.36 1.06 -7.84
CA ILE A 405 9.57 1.60 -6.72
C ILE A 405 8.15 1.03 -6.72
N VAL A 406 7.50 0.98 -7.88
CA VAL A 406 6.16 0.39 -8.00
C VAL A 406 6.19 -1.10 -7.66
N GLU A 407 7.23 -1.82 -8.09
CA GLU A 407 7.42 -3.24 -7.76
C GLU A 407 7.57 -3.48 -6.26
N GLU A 408 8.38 -2.68 -5.56
CA GLU A 408 8.51 -2.78 -4.11
C GLU A 408 7.22 -2.41 -3.37
N LYS A 409 6.49 -1.40 -3.86
CA LYS A 409 5.24 -0.92 -3.24
C LYS A 409 4.07 -1.88 -3.43
N THR A 410 4.02 -2.54 -4.58
CA THR A 410 2.87 -3.37 -4.99
C THR A 410 3.17 -4.87 -4.95
N GLY A 411 4.45 -5.27 -4.85
CA GLY A 411 4.89 -6.65 -5.03
C GLY A 411 4.80 -7.14 -6.48
N ILE A 412 4.44 -6.27 -7.43
CA ILE A 412 4.19 -6.63 -8.83
C ILE A 412 5.43 -6.26 -9.65
N PRO A 413 6.09 -7.22 -10.32
CA PRO A 413 7.16 -6.86 -11.25
C PRO A 413 6.58 -6.00 -12.37
N VAL A 414 7.19 -4.83 -12.63
CA VAL A 414 6.79 -3.87 -13.70
C VAL A 414 7.93 -3.53 -14.70
N GLY A 415 9.14 -4.09 -14.50
CA GLY A 415 10.40 -3.79 -15.23
C GLY A 415 10.53 -4.34 -16.67
N ASP A 416 11.72 -4.85 -17.04
CA ASP A 416 12.05 -5.50 -18.34
C ASP A 416 11.31 -6.85 -18.52
N ILE A 417 10.01 -6.83 -18.22
CA ILE A 417 9.07 -7.93 -18.27
C ILE A 417 8.96 -8.44 -19.68
N GLN A 418 8.92 -7.58 -20.71
CA GLN A 418 8.64 -8.06 -22.07
C GLN A 418 9.57 -9.20 -22.52
N LYS A 419 10.88 -9.11 -22.29
CA LYS A 419 11.81 -10.19 -22.68
C LYS A 419 11.78 -11.39 -21.73
N GLN A 420 11.64 -11.15 -20.42
CA GLN A 420 11.58 -12.24 -19.44
C GLN A 420 10.25 -12.99 -19.53
N GLU A 421 9.14 -12.26 -19.62
CA GLU A 421 7.79 -12.74 -19.87
C GLU A 421 7.69 -13.43 -21.24
N GLU A 422 8.34 -12.93 -22.30
CA GLU A 422 8.40 -13.65 -23.58
C GLU A 422 9.05 -15.03 -23.42
N ASN A 423 10.22 -15.11 -22.75
CA ASN A 423 10.89 -16.38 -22.50
C ASN A 423 10.06 -17.30 -21.58
N GLN A 424 9.47 -16.74 -20.53
CA GLN A 424 8.59 -17.43 -19.59
C GLN A 424 7.35 -17.99 -20.31
N LEU A 425 6.73 -17.21 -21.19
CA LEU A 425 5.61 -17.64 -22.02
C LEU A 425 6.01 -18.70 -23.05
N GLN A 426 7.21 -18.61 -23.63
CA GLN A 426 7.74 -19.62 -24.54
C GLN A 426 7.91 -20.97 -23.84
N ASN A 427 8.48 -20.97 -22.64
CA ASN A 427 8.79 -22.17 -21.85
C ASN A 427 7.66 -22.62 -20.91
N LEU A 428 6.56 -21.85 -20.81
CA LEU A 428 5.46 -22.10 -19.89
C LEU A 428 4.97 -23.56 -19.93
N ALA A 429 4.80 -24.13 -21.12
CA ALA A 429 4.32 -25.50 -21.26
C ALA A 429 5.34 -26.53 -20.73
N SER A 430 6.64 -26.35 -20.99
CA SER A 430 7.66 -27.28 -20.48
C SER A 430 7.80 -27.18 -18.96
N ASP A 431 7.75 -25.98 -18.42
CA ASP A 431 7.92 -25.73 -16.98
C ASP A 431 6.74 -26.30 -16.18
N LEU A 432 5.53 -26.19 -16.73
CA LEU A 432 4.32 -26.81 -16.15
C LEU A 432 4.38 -28.34 -16.26
N LYS A 433 4.82 -28.93 -17.38
CA LYS A 433 4.94 -30.39 -17.56
C LYS A 433 5.94 -31.04 -16.60
N ALA A 434 6.93 -30.30 -16.11
CA ALA A 434 7.88 -30.81 -15.13
C ALA A 434 7.23 -31.13 -13.76
N HIS A 435 6.09 -30.51 -13.46
CA HIS A 435 5.39 -30.65 -12.18
C HIS A 435 3.99 -31.26 -12.32
N VAL A 436 3.32 -31.05 -13.46
CA VAL A 436 1.97 -31.55 -13.74
C VAL A 436 2.06 -32.81 -14.60
N ILE A 437 1.91 -33.97 -13.97
CA ILE A 437 2.09 -35.28 -14.59
C ILE A 437 0.78 -35.81 -15.19
N GLY A 438 0.86 -36.42 -16.37
CA GLY A 438 -0.26 -37.12 -17.02
C GLY A 438 -1.26 -36.21 -17.74
N GLN A 439 -1.02 -34.88 -17.79
CA GLN A 439 -1.97 -33.88 -18.31
C GLN A 439 -1.37 -33.00 -19.42
N ASP A 440 -0.50 -33.54 -20.26
CA ASP A 440 0.23 -32.78 -21.30
C ASP A 440 -0.69 -31.97 -22.22
N LYS A 441 -1.82 -32.57 -22.65
CA LYS A 441 -2.80 -31.89 -23.51
C LYS A 441 -3.44 -30.69 -22.81
N ALA A 442 -3.73 -30.81 -21.52
CA ALA A 442 -4.31 -29.72 -20.72
C ALA A 442 -3.31 -28.57 -20.57
N VAL A 443 -2.06 -28.89 -20.23
CA VAL A 443 -0.96 -27.92 -20.11
C VAL A 443 -0.75 -27.16 -21.42
N GLU A 444 -0.70 -27.86 -22.56
CA GLU A 444 -0.52 -27.22 -23.87
C GLU A 444 -1.65 -26.29 -24.27
N LYS A 445 -2.90 -26.67 -23.99
CA LYS A 445 -4.07 -25.82 -24.26
C LYS A 445 -4.04 -24.54 -23.43
N VAL A 446 -3.78 -24.66 -22.12
CA VAL A 446 -3.67 -23.51 -21.20
C VAL A 446 -2.53 -22.59 -21.64
N ALA A 447 -1.33 -23.13 -21.84
CA ALA A 447 -0.16 -22.34 -22.25
C ALA A 447 -0.35 -21.66 -23.62
N ARG A 448 -1.06 -22.31 -24.56
CA ARG A 448 -1.40 -21.71 -25.86
C ARG A 448 -2.40 -20.56 -25.72
N ALA A 449 -3.43 -20.73 -24.90
CA ALA A 449 -4.44 -19.68 -24.68
C ALA A 449 -3.83 -18.44 -23.98
N ILE A 450 -3.01 -18.64 -22.95
CA ILE A 450 -2.34 -17.55 -22.23
C ILE A 450 -1.39 -16.79 -23.18
N ARG A 451 -0.56 -17.49 -23.96
CA ARG A 451 0.31 -16.87 -24.97
C ARG A 451 -0.47 -16.01 -25.96
N ARG A 452 -1.57 -16.54 -26.50
CA ARG A 452 -2.44 -15.82 -27.45
C ARG A 452 -2.96 -14.52 -26.83
N ASN A 453 -3.42 -14.57 -25.59
CA ASN A 453 -4.02 -13.42 -24.92
C ASN A 453 -2.95 -12.37 -24.54
N ARG A 454 -1.76 -12.79 -24.13
CA ARG A 454 -0.63 -11.88 -23.82
C ARG A 454 -0.06 -11.13 -25.02
N ILE A 455 -0.10 -11.72 -26.22
CA ILE A 455 0.35 -11.07 -27.47
C ILE A 455 -0.71 -10.06 -27.99
N GLY A 456 -1.84 -9.88 -27.29
CA GLY A 456 -2.84 -8.86 -27.62
C GLY A 456 -3.95 -9.31 -28.57
N PHE A 457 -4.09 -10.62 -28.80
CA PHE A 457 -5.25 -11.17 -29.54
C PHE A 457 -6.53 -11.25 -28.70
N ASN A 458 -6.48 -10.81 -27.43
CA ASN A 458 -7.67 -10.67 -26.60
C ASN A 458 -8.31 -9.29 -26.77
N LYS A 459 -9.63 -9.20 -26.68
CA LYS A 459 -10.33 -7.90 -26.65
C LYS A 459 -9.83 -7.11 -25.43
N SER A 460 -9.51 -5.83 -25.64
CA SER A 460 -9.05 -4.94 -24.58
C SER A 460 -9.99 -4.99 -23.38
N GLY A 461 -9.44 -5.39 -22.23
CA GLY A 461 -10.14 -5.33 -20.96
C GLY A 461 -10.58 -6.66 -20.34
N ARG A 462 -10.35 -7.82 -20.96
CA ARG A 462 -10.66 -9.14 -20.37
C ARG A 462 -9.51 -9.66 -19.50
N PRO A 463 -9.74 -10.64 -18.60
CA PRO A 463 -8.68 -11.35 -17.89
C PRO A 463 -7.65 -11.98 -18.84
N ILE A 464 -6.44 -12.26 -18.34
CA ILE A 464 -5.34 -12.88 -19.11
C ILE A 464 -5.77 -14.24 -19.66
N GLY A 465 -6.52 -15.00 -18.87
CA GLY A 465 -7.08 -16.28 -19.28
C GLY A 465 -8.23 -16.69 -18.38
N SER A 466 -9.21 -17.37 -18.96
CA SER A 466 -10.40 -17.87 -18.29
C SER A 466 -10.66 -19.31 -18.69
N PHE A 467 -10.55 -20.23 -17.73
CA PHE A 467 -10.57 -21.66 -18.01
C PHE A 467 -11.56 -22.40 -17.11
N LEU A 468 -12.24 -23.39 -17.68
CA LEU A 468 -12.97 -24.40 -16.92
C LEU A 468 -12.23 -25.73 -17.00
N PHE A 469 -11.69 -26.18 -15.89
CA PHE A 469 -10.97 -27.45 -15.73
C PHE A 469 -11.96 -28.54 -15.34
N VAL A 470 -12.13 -29.51 -16.23
CA VAL A 470 -13.13 -30.57 -16.12
C VAL A 470 -12.42 -31.91 -16.00
N GLY A 471 -12.82 -32.74 -15.04
CA GLY A 471 -12.28 -34.10 -14.90
C GLY A 471 -12.43 -34.68 -13.49
N PRO A 472 -11.91 -35.89 -13.25
CA PRO A 472 -12.04 -36.56 -11.96
C PRO A 472 -11.39 -35.82 -10.79
N THR A 473 -11.71 -36.21 -9.56
CA THR A 473 -11.00 -35.67 -8.39
C THR A 473 -9.59 -36.26 -8.33
N GLY A 474 -8.60 -35.47 -7.91
CA GLY A 474 -7.24 -35.97 -7.68
C GLY A 474 -6.37 -36.20 -8.92
N VAL A 475 -6.77 -35.72 -10.11
CA VAL A 475 -6.01 -35.87 -11.37
C VAL A 475 -5.06 -34.69 -11.70
N GLY A 476 -5.01 -33.66 -10.85
CA GLY A 476 -4.07 -32.53 -11.00
C GLY A 476 -4.66 -31.18 -11.39
N LYS A 477 -6.00 -30.99 -11.37
CA LYS A 477 -6.66 -29.70 -11.70
C LYS A 477 -6.11 -28.53 -10.86
N THR A 478 -6.13 -28.68 -9.53
CA THR A 478 -5.61 -27.67 -8.60
C THR A 478 -4.09 -27.54 -8.67
N GLU A 479 -3.38 -28.63 -8.98
CA GLU A 479 -1.92 -28.60 -9.13
C GLU A 479 -1.50 -27.75 -10.33
N LEU A 480 -2.19 -27.91 -11.47
CA LEU A 480 -1.95 -27.03 -12.63
C LEU A 480 -2.21 -25.57 -12.30
N ALA A 481 -3.24 -25.25 -11.51
CA ALA A 481 -3.51 -23.88 -11.08
C ALA A 481 -2.38 -23.32 -10.19
N LYS A 482 -1.90 -24.09 -9.20
CA LYS A 482 -0.77 -23.70 -8.34
C LYS A 482 0.51 -23.46 -9.13
N GLN A 483 0.88 -24.42 -9.98
CA GLN A 483 2.08 -24.30 -10.81
C GLN A 483 1.96 -23.14 -11.80
N LEU A 484 0.76 -22.89 -12.34
CA LEU A 484 0.54 -21.72 -13.18
C LEU A 484 0.68 -20.41 -12.39
N ALA A 485 0.19 -20.35 -11.16
CA ALA A 485 0.36 -19.16 -10.31
C ALA A 485 1.85 -18.88 -10.05
N LYS A 486 2.61 -19.91 -9.70
CA LYS A 486 4.07 -19.82 -9.52
C LYS A 486 4.78 -19.40 -10.80
N GLN A 487 4.43 -20.00 -11.94
CA GLN A 487 5.08 -19.73 -13.22
C GLN A 487 4.64 -18.42 -13.87
N MET A 488 3.51 -17.81 -13.51
CA MET A 488 3.05 -16.54 -14.09
C MET A 488 3.22 -15.34 -13.16
N PHE A 489 3.13 -15.56 -11.85
CA PHE A 489 3.12 -14.52 -10.82
C PHE A 489 4.25 -14.70 -9.78
N GLY A 490 5.15 -15.66 -9.98
CA GLY A 490 6.35 -15.88 -9.15
C GLY A 490 6.10 -16.61 -7.83
N SER A 491 4.85 -16.73 -7.39
CA SER A 491 4.49 -17.34 -6.09
C SER A 491 3.20 -18.13 -6.17
N GLU A 492 3.12 -19.23 -5.42
CA GLU A 492 1.88 -19.98 -5.21
C GLU A 492 0.85 -19.17 -4.40
N ASN A 493 1.31 -18.23 -3.56
CA ASN A 493 0.45 -17.36 -2.76
C ASN A 493 -0.29 -16.30 -3.59
N ALA A 494 0.12 -16.09 -4.85
CA ALA A 494 -0.63 -15.28 -5.80
C ALA A 494 -1.93 -15.97 -6.27
N MET A 495 -2.18 -17.21 -5.83
CA MET A 495 -3.45 -17.91 -6.05
C MET A 495 -4.45 -17.57 -4.95
N ILE A 496 -5.54 -16.90 -5.33
CA ILE A 496 -6.71 -16.66 -4.50
C ILE A 496 -7.71 -17.80 -4.74
N ARG A 497 -8.01 -18.59 -3.71
CA ARG A 497 -8.90 -19.76 -3.81
C ARG A 497 -10.24 -19.51 -3.12
N PHE A 498 -11.33 -19.81 -3.82
CA PHE A 498 -12.68 -19.84 -3.28
C PHE A 498 -13.28 -21.25 -3.46
N ASP A 499 -13.77 -21.84 -2.36
CA ASP A 499 -14.53 -23.08 -2.40
C ASP A 499 -16.01 -22.78 -2.66
N MET A 500 -16.52 -23.21 -3.81
CA MET A 500 -17.90 -22.90 -4.20
C MET A 500 -18.96 -23.62 -3.37
N SER A 501 -18.57 -24.60 -2.53
CA SER A 501 -19.44 -25.18 -1.51
C SER A 501 -19.86 -24.15 -0.44
N GLU A 502 -19.06 -23.11 -0.19
CA GLU A 502 -19.43 -22.01 0.70
C GLU A 502 -20.43 -21.03 0.05
N TYR A 503 -20.62 -21.15 -1.26
CA TYR A 503 -21.40 -20.23 -2.09
C TYR A 503 -22.65 -20.87 -2.71
N MET A 504 -23.17 -21.94 -2.09
CA MET A 504 -24.35 -22.67 -2.57
C MET A 504 -25.66 -21.88 -2.42
N GLU A 505 -25.73 -20.99 -1.43
CA GLU A 505 -26.96 -20.28 -1.07
C GLU A 505 -26.96 -18.86 -1.64
N GLN A 506 -28.13 -18.31 -1.99
CA GLN A 506 -28.22 -17.03 -2.70
C GLN A 506 -27.56 -15.85 -1.95
N TYR A 507 -27.69 -15.77 -0.63
CA TYR A 507 -27.11 -14.66 0.14
C TYR A 507 -25.57 -14.74 0.25
N SER A 508 -24.95 -15.90 -0.01
CA SER A 508 -23.50 -16.04 0.02
C SER A 508 -22.79 -15.18 -1.03
N VAL A 509 -23.50 -14.78 -2.10
CA VAL A 509 -22.99 -13.88 -3.15
C VAL A 509 -22.52 -12.55 -2.57
N SER A 510 -23.19 -12.06 -1.52
CA SER A 510 -22.78 -10.81 -0.86
C SER A 510 -21.44 -10.93 -0.15
N LYS A 511 -20.96 -12.13 0.20
CA LYS A 511 -19.60 -12.30 0.74
C LYS A 511 -18.53 -11.98 -0.31
N LEU A 512 -18.80 -12.20 -1.60
CA LEU A 512 -17.84 -11.90 -2.67
C LEU A 512 -17.73 -10.40 -2.96
N ILE A 513 -18.86 -9.68 -2.97
CA ILE A 513 -18.94 -8.27 -3.39
C ILE A 513 -19.27 -7.26 -2.30
N GLY A 514 -19.55 -7.72 -1.08
CA GLY A 514 -20.07 -6.93 0.02
C GLY A 514 -21.61 -6.93 0.07
N SER A 515 -22.16 -6.67 1.25
CA SER A 515 -23.61 -6.50 1.44
C SER A 515 -24.07 -5.16 0.88
N ALA A 516 -25.33 -5.09 0.41
CA ALA A 516 -25.94 -3.85 -0.06
C ALA A 516 -26.23 -2.88 1.10
N PRO A 517 -26.35 -1.56 0.84
CA PRO A 517 -26.72 -0.58 1.87
C PRO A 517 -28.01 -0.98 2.60
N GLY A 518 -27.97 -1.01 3.93
CA GLY A 518 -29.10 -1.37 4.79
C GLY A 518 -29.18 -2.84 5.21
N TYR A 519 -28.24 -3.68 4.80
CA TYR A 519 -28.10 -5.07 5.26
C TYR A 519 -26.97 -5.21 6.29
N VAL A 520 -27.06 -6.22 7.16
CA VAL A 520 -25.97 -6.55 8.10
C VAL A 520 -24.71 -6.91 7.31
N GLY A 521 -23.57 -6.35 7.71
CA GLY A 521 -22.30 -6.50 6.99
C GLY A 521 -22.10 -5.52 5.83
N TYR A 522 -22.88 -4.43 5.73
CA TYR A 522 -22.63 -3.38 4.72
C TYR A 522 -21.23 -2.74 4.82
N GLU A 523 -20.68 -2.69 6.03
CA GLU A 523 -19.31 -2.23 6.28
C GLU A 523 -18.26 -3.30 5.97
N GLU A 524 -18.66 -4.58 5.86
CA GLU A 524 -17.76 -5.66 5.48
C GLU A 524 -17.50 -5.62 3.98
N ALA A 525 -16.23 -5.44 3.62
CA ALA A 525 -15.82 -5.37 2.24
C ALA A 525 -15.84 -6.76 1.59
N GLY A 526 -16.20 -6.81 0.30
CA GLY A 526 -16.31 -8.08 -0.44
C GLY A 526 -14.98 -8.83 -0.52
N GLN A 527 -14.99 -10.13 -0.22
CA GLN A 527 -13.79 -10.95 -0.20
C GLN A 527 -13.07 -10.97 -1.56
N LEU A 528 -13.83 -11.13 -2.64
CA LEU A 528 -13.28 -11.18 -4.01
C LEU A 528 -12.74 -9.81 -4.42
N THR A 529 -13.54 -8.77 -4.23
CA THR A 529 -13.18 -7.41 -4.69
C THR A 529 -12.00 -6.86 -3.91
N GLU A 530 -11.93 -7.08 -2.59
CA GLU A 530 -10.79 -6.64 -1.78
C GLU A 530 -9.51 -7.40 -2.08
N GLN A 531 -9.57 -8.74 -2.15
CA GLN A 531 -8.36 -9.53 -2.39
C GLN A 531 -7.76 -9.23 -3.76
N VAL A 532 -8.59 -9.02 -4.78
CA VAL A 532 -8.11 -8.65 -6.13
C VAL A 532 -7.69 -7.18 -6.18
N ARG A 533 -8.30 -6.28 -5.39
CA ARG A 533 -7.81 -4.89 -5.29
C ARG A 533 -6.40 -4.83 -4.69
N HIS A 534 -6.13 -5.62 -3.66
CA HIS A 534 -4.80 -5.69 -3.04
C HIS A 534 -3.80 -6.49 -3.88
N ASN A 535 -4.26 -7.53 -4.59
CA ASN A 535 -3.44 -8.37 -5.47
C ASN A 535 -4.05 -8.46 -6.88
N PRO A 536 -3.95 -7.41 -7.72
CA PRO A 536 -4.52 -7.40 -9.07
C PRO A 536 -3.88 -8.42 -10.02
N TYR A 537 -2.64 -8.83 -9.72
CA TYR A 537 -1.87 -9.84 -10.44
C TYR A 537 -1.98 -11.16 -9.71
N SER A 538 -3.08 -11.86 -9.95
CA SER A 538 -3.39 -13.08 -9.21
C SER A 538 -4.08 -14.12 -10.08
N LEU A 539 -4.00 -15.37 -9.63
CA LEU A 539 -4.79 -16.47 -10.14
C LEU A 539 -6.01 -16.65 -9.25
N ILE A 540 -7.21 -16.52 -9.79
CA ILE A 540 -8.46 -16.76 -9.06
C ILE A 540 -8.90 -18.18 -9.35
N LEU A 541 -8.92 -19.03 -8.33
CA LEU A 541 -9.38 -20.41 -8.40
C LEU A 541 -10.77 -20.54 -7.77
N LEU A 542 -11.77 -20.88 -8.58
CA LEU A 542 -13.11 -21.25 -8.15
C LEU A 542 -13.24 -22.77 -8.16
N ASP A 543 -13.15 -23.39 -6.99
CA ASP A 543 -13.16 -24.85 -6.86
C ASP A 543 -14.59 -25.39 -6.81
N GLU A 544 -14.89 -26.42 -7.59
CA GLU A 544 -16.21 -27.09 -7.66
C GLU A 544 -17.37 -26.16 -8.05
N ILE A 545 -17.18 -25.41 -9.15
CA ILE A 545 -18.10 -24.35 -9.60
C ILE A 545 -19.53 -24.82 -9.88
N GLU A 546 -19.76 -26.11 -10.12
CA GLU A 546 -21.09 -26.71 -10.25
C GLU A 546 -21.93 -26.63 -8.97
N LYS A 547 -21.31 -26.45 -7.79
CA LYS A 547 -22.01 -26.32 -6.52
C LYS A 547 -22.48 -24.90 -6.23
N ALA A 548 -21.90 -23.90 -6.89
CA ALA A 548 -22.22 -22.49 -6.64
C ALA A 548 -23.68 -22.17 -6.98
N HIS A 549 -24.24 -21.19 -6.27
CA HIS A 549 -25.51 -20.60 -6.67
C HIS A 549 -25.40 -19.95 -8.07
N PRO A 550 -26.43 -20.01 -8.94
CA PRO A 550 -26.39 -19.41 -10.27
C PRO A 550 -26.04 -17.91 -10.32
N ASP A 551 -26.36 -17.16 -9.26
CA ASP A 551 -26.03 -15.73 -9.17
C ASP A 551 -24.51 -15.48 -9.06
N VAL A 552 -23.73 -16.44 -8.53
CA VAL A 552 -22.27 -16.39 -8.56
C VAL A 552 -21.77 -16.46 -10.01
N LEU A 553 -22.34 -17.34 -10.83
CA LEU A 553 -21.97 -17.45 -12.25
C LEU A 553 -22.28 -16.15 -13.01
N ASN A 554 -23.43 -15.52 -12.72
CA ASN A 554 -23.81 -14.24 -13.31
C ASN A 554 -22.82 -13.13 -12.96
N LEU A 555 -22.33 -13.10 -11.72
CA LEU A 555 -21.28 -12.19 -11.28
C LEU A 555 -20.01 -12.34 -12.14
N PHE A 556 -19.57 -13.59 -12.33
CA PHE A 556 -18.36 -13.87 -13.10
C PHE A 556 -18.53 -13.60 -14.60
N LEU A 557 -19.74 -13.63 -15.17
CA LEU A 557 -19.96 -13.20 -16.56
C LEU A 557 -19.47 -11.76 -16.80
N GLN A 558 -19.76 -10.84 -15.87
CA GLN A 558 -19.30 -9.45 -15.97
C GLN A 558 -17.77 -9.37 -15.96
N ILE A 559 -17.13 -10.17 -15.11
CA ILE A 559 -15.67 -10.22 -14.99
C ILE A 559 -15.04 -10.81 -16.27
N LEU A 560 -15.63 -11.89 -16.79
CA LEU A 560 -15.16 -12.52 -18.02
C LEU A 560 -15.32 -11.62 -19.25
N ASP A 561 -16.27 -10.69 -19.23
CA ASP A 561 -16.56 -9.80 -20.37
C ASP A 561 -15.76 -8.51 -20.36
N ASP A 562 -15.80 -7.79 -19.23
CA ASP A 562 -15.26 -6.45 -19.10
C ASP A 562 -13.99 -6.40 -18.23
N GLY A 563 -13.59 -7.52 -17.62
CA GLY A 563 -12.45 -7.61 -16.69
C GLY A 563 -12.54 -6.60 -15.56
N ARG A 564 -13.76 -6.34 -15.08
CA ARG A 564 -14.02 -5.47 -13.94
C ARG A 564 -15.24 -5.96 -13.17
N LEU A 565 -15.23 -5.66 -11.88
CA LEU A 565 -16.38 -5.86 -11.01
C LEU A 565 -16.60 -4.63 -10.15
N THR A 566 -17.85 -4.20 -10.01
CA THR A 566 -18.21 -3.12 -9.09
C THR A 566 -18.81 -3.73 -7.83
N ASP A 567 -18.25 -3.38 -6.68
CA ASP A 567 -18.70 -3.88 -5.38
C ASP A 567 -19.97 -3.15 -4.90
N SER A 568 -20.52 -3.59 -3.76
CA SER A 568 -21.75 -3.00 -3.19
C SER A 568 -21.59 -1.54 -2.73
N GLN A 569 -20.35 -1.07 -2.57
CA GLN A 569 -20.02 0.30 -2.20
C GLN A 569 -19.76 1.20 -3.42
N GLY A 570 -19.87 0.66 -4.64
CA GLY A 570 -19.65 1.36 -5.90
C GLY A 570 -18.18 1.44 -6.34
N ARG A 571 -17.27 0.75 -5.65
CA ARG A 571 -15.84 0.69 -6.02
C ARG A 571 -15.67 -0.32 -7.15
N THR A 572 -14.95 0.07 -8.20
CA THR A 572 -14.71 -0.79 -9.36
C THR A 572 -13.30 -1.39 -9.28
N VAL A 573 -13.21 -2.71 -9.30
CA VAL A 573 -11.96 -3.48 -9.24
C VAL A 573 -11.66 -4.07 -10.62
N SER A 574 -10.41 -4.00 -11.06
CA SER A 574 -9.99 -4.57 -12.34
C SER A 574 -9.45 -5.99 -12.19
N PHE A 575 -9.84 -6.86 -13.13
CA PHE A 575 -9.44 -8.25 -13.25
C PHE A 575 -8.61 -8.51 -14.51
N LYS A 576 -8.20 -7.45 -15.21
CA LYS A 576 -7.48 -7.54 -16.50
C LYS A 576 -6.17 -8.30 -16.40
N ASP A 577 -5.50 -8.18 -15.27
CA ASP A 577 -4.21 -8.83 -14.99
C ASP A 577 -4.37 -10.13 -14.17
N THR A 578 -5.57 -10.72 -14.15
CA THR A 578 -5.84 -11.99 -13.46
C THR A 578 -5.97 -13.17 -14.42
N ILE A 579 -5.71 -14.38 -13.92
CA ILE A 579 -6.09 -15.64 -14.57
C ILE A 579 -7.22 -16.25 -13.75
N ILE A 580 -8.35 -16.58 -14.37
CA ILE A 580 -9.50 -17.18 -13.71
C ILE A 580 -9.57 -18.66 -14.10
N ILE A 581 -9.47 -19.54 -13.10
CA ILE A 581 -9.63 -20.97 -13.24
C ILE A 581 -10.83 -21.42 -12.44
N MET A 582 -11.74 -22.12 -13.09
CA MET A 582 -12.83 -22.83 -12.44
C MET A 582 -12.54 -24.31 -12.52
N THR A 583 -12.73 -25.06 -11.44
CA THR A 583 -12.69 -26.52 -11.50
C THR A 583 -14.11 -27.06 -11.42
N SER A 584 -14.34 -28.16 -12.14
CA SER A 584 -15.57 -28.91 -12.01
C SER A 584 -15.30 -30.40 -12.03
N ASN A 585 -16.05 -31.15 -11.21
CA ASN A 585 -16.07 -32.60 -11.28
C ASN A 585 -17.16 -33.11 -12.24
N ALA A 586 -17.98 -32.20 -12.79
CA ALA A 586 -18.99 -32.52 -13.79
C ALA A 586 -18.34 -33.19 -15.02
N GLY A 587 -19.00 -34.18 -15.62
CA GLY A 587 -18.48 -34.93 -16.77
C GLY A 587 -17.91 -36.31 -16.44
N GLN A 588 -17.71 -36.65 -15.16
CA GLN A 588 -17.48 -38.04 -14.76
C GLN A 588 -18.72 -38.89 -15.10
N GLY A 589 -18.57 -39.87 -15.98
CA GLY A 589 -19.62 -40.85 -16.31
C GLY A 589 -20.33 -40.66 -17.64
N ILE A 590 -20.08 -39.57 -18.39
CA ILE A 590 -20.58 -39.43 -19.76
C ILE A 590 -19.63 -40.18 -20.71
N LYS A 591 -19.60 -41.52 -20.60
CA LYS A 591 -19.07 -42.34 -21.68
C LYS A 591 -20.04 -42.19 -22.84
N ASN A 592 -19.65 -41.47 -23.88
CA ASN A 592 -20.32 -41.57 -25.17
C ASN A 592 -20.28 -43.06 -25.56
N ALA A 593 -21.41 -43.74 -25.47
CA ALA A 593 -21.59 -45.06 -26.04
C ALA A 593 -21.56 -44.92 -27.56
N SER A 594 -20.37 -44.75 -28.13
CA SER A 594 -20.13 -44.82 -29.56
C SER A 594 -20.07 -46.29 -29.97
N VAL A 595 -21.23 -46.91 -30.06
CA VAL A 595 -21.39 -48.13 -30.86
C VAL A 595 -21.48 -47.67 -32.31
N GLY A 596 -20.35 -47.57 -33.02
CA GLY A 596 -20.36 -47.22 -34.45
C GLY A 596 -18.99 -46.88 -35.03
N PHE A 597 -18.73 -47.38 -36.24
CA PHE A 597 -17.52 -47.21 -37.07
C PHE A 597 -17.29 -45.73 -37.49
N THR A 598 -16.91 -44.85 -36.58
CA THR A 598 -16.40 -43.51 -36.91
C THR A 598 -15.49 -43.02 -35.78
N ALA A 599 -14.27 -43.54 -35.73
CA ALA A 599 -13.26 -43.15 -34.74
C ALA A 599 -12.03 -42.62 -35.46
N GLU A 600 -12.14 -41.47 -36.16
CA GLU A 600 -10.96 -40.84 -36.79
C GLU A 600 -11.10 -39.34 -37.13
N ASN A 601 -11.98 -38.58 -36.43
CA ASN A 601 -12.04 -37.12 -36.58
C ASN A 601 -11.79 -36.41 -35.23
N GLU A 602 -10.60 -35.82 -35.06
CA GLU A 602 -10.22 -35.01 -33.87
C GLU A 602 -11.14 -33.79 -33.62
N THR A 603 -11.89 -33.36 -34.63
CA THR A 603 -12.85 -32.24 -34.52
C THR A 603 -14.11 -32.57 -33.72
N GLU A 604 -14.53 -33.83 -33.61
CA GLU A 604 -15.73 -34.22 -32.83
C GLU A 604 -15.52 -34.13 -31.32
N SER A 605 -14.27 -34.20 -30.84
CA SER A 605 -13.91 -34.19 -29.41
C SER A 605 -14.20 -32.85 -28.70
N LYS A 606 -14.06 -31.72 -29.40
CA LYS A 606 -14.29 -30.38 -28.79
C LYS A 606 -15.77 -30.07 -28.59
N GLU A 607 -16.61 -30.49 -29.54
CA GLU A 607 -18.06 -30.35 -29.42
C GLU A 607 -18.61 -31.30 -28.35
N SER A 608 -18.10 -32.53 -28.24
CA SER A 608 -18.56 -33.46 -27.21
C SER A 608 -18.32 -32.95 -25.79
N ALA A 609 -17.14 -32.37 -25.49
CA ALA A 609 -16.86 -31.85 -24.14
C ALA A 609 -17.76 -30.65 -23.79
N ARG A 610 -17.93 -29.68 -24.71
CA ARG A 610 -18.82 -28.53 -24.50
C ARG A 610 -20.30 -28.93 -24.40
N ASN A 611 -20.75 -29.87 -25.23
CA ASN A 611 -22.12 -30.39 -25.21
C ASN A 611 -22.39 -31.20 -23.93
N ASN A 612 -21.39 -31.89 -23.39
CA ASN A 612 -21.50 -32.56 -22.11
C ASN A 612 -21.60 -31.57 -20.94
N MET A 613 -20.96 -30.40 -21.06
CA MET A 613 -21.01 -29.34 -20.04
C MET A 613 -22.28 -28.48 -20.08
N SER A 614 -23.03 -28.47 -21.19
CA SER A 614 -24.25 -27.67 -21.30
C SER A 614 -25.38 -28.14 -20.37
N GLN A 615 -25.25 -29.33 -19.78
CA GLN A 615 -26.18 -29.84 -18.76
C GLN A 615 -26.00 -29.14 -17.40
N PHE A 616 -24.79 -28.66 -17.11
CA PHE A 616 -24.42 -28.04 -15.83
C PHE A 616 -24.27 -26.53 -15.93
N PHE A 617 -23.82 -26.04 -17.08
CA PHE A 617 -23.57 -24.61 -17.31
C PHE A 617 -24.35 -24.11 -18.52
N LYS A 618 -24.88 -22.88 -18.41
CA LYS A 618 -25.56 -22.23 -19.54
C LYS A 618 -24.56 -21.99 -20.69
N PRO A 619 -24.98 -22.13 -21.97
CA PRO A 619 -24.11 -21.85 -23.11
C PRO A 619 -23.47 -20.45 -23.08
N GLU A 620 -24.20 -19.47 -22.55
CA GLU A 620 -23.71 -18.10 -22.37
C GLU A 620 -22.40 -18.06 -21.57
N PHE A 621 -22.32 -18.81 -20.47
CA PHE A 621 -21.13 -18.89 -19.63
C PHE A 621 -19.96 -19.58 -20.33
N LEU A 622 -20.21 -20.74 -20.96
CA LEU A 622 -19.19 -21.50 -21.67
C LEU A 622 -18.58 -20.76 -22.87
N ASN A 623 -19.35 -19.83 -23.46
CA ASN A 623 -18.91 -18.99 -24.57
C ASN A 623 -18.05 -17.80 -24.12
N ARG A 624 -18.06 -17.43 -22.84
CA ARG A 624 -17.18 -16.40 -22.30
C ARG A 624 -15.81 -16.94 -21.89
N LEU A 625 -15.67 -18.23 -21.66
CA LEU A 625 -14.38 -18.85 -21.34
C LEU A 625 -13.45 -18.89 -22.56
N ASP A 626 -12.15 -18.75 -22.33
CA ASP A 626 -11.13 -18.92 -23.37
C ASP A 626 -11.06 -20.36 -23.88
N ASP A 627 -11.16 -21.34 -22.96
CA ASP A 627 -11.22 -22.76 -23.30
C ASP A 627 -11.80 -23.61 -22.16
N VAL A 628 -12.30 -24.79 -22.50
CA VAL A 628 -12.67 -25.85 -21.54
C VAL A 628 -11.58 -26.92 -21.60
N ILE A 629 -10.92 -27.14 -20.47
CA ILE A 629 -9.74 -27.99 -20.36
C ILE A 629 -10.14 -29.31 -19.71
N GLU A 630 -10.08 -30.37 -20.48
CA GLU A 630 -10.38 -31.73 -20.03
C GLU A 630 -9.12 -32.38 -19.44
N PHE A 631 -9.28 -32.98 -18.26
CA PHE A 631 -8.26 -33.73 -17.54
C PHE A 631 -8.60 -35.22 -17.60
N ASN A 632 -7.62 -36.03 -17.98
CA ASN A 632 -7.79 -37.48 -18.11
C ASN A 632 -7.55 -38.19 -16.78
N GLU A 633 -8.04 -39.42 -16.66
CA GLU A 633 -7.65 -40.34 -15.59
C GLU A 633 -6.15 -40.64 -15.64
N LEU A 634 -5.52 -40.77 -14.47
CA LEU A 634 -4.09 -41.06 -14.34
C LEU A 634 -3.81 -42.53 -14.63
N THR A 635 -2.78 -42.80 -15.44
CA THR A 635 -2.32 -44.16 -15.72
C THR A 635 -1.30 -44.64 -14.67
N LYS A 636 -1.06 -45.96 -14.54
CA LYS A 636 -0.03 -46.50 -13.62
C LYS A 636 1.35 -45.85 -13.84
N PRO A 637 1.83 -45.64 -15.08
CA PRO A 637 3.06 -44.87 -15.34
C PRO A 637 3.04 -43.42 -14.82
N ASP A 638 1.89 -42.74 -14.89
CA ASP A 638 1.76 -41.37 -14.36
C ASP A 638 1.86 -41.37 -12.84
N LEU A 639 1.21 -42.34 -12.18
CA LEU A 639 1.25 -42.49 -10.73
C LEU A 639 2.67 -42.75 -10.22
N LEU A 640 3.46 -43.57 -10.93
CA LEU A 640 4.87 -43.81 -10.57
C LEU A 640 5.69 -42.52 -10.61
N LYS A 641 5.54 -41.71 -11.65
CA LYS A 641 6.19 -40.39 -11.74
C LYS A 641 5.74 -39.44 -10.64
N ILE A 642 4.47 -39.50 -10.23
CA ILE A 642 3.95 -38.70 -9.11
C ILE A 642 4.59 -39.16 -7.79
N VAL A 643 4.71 -40.47 -7.57
CA VAL A 643 5.40 -41.04 -6.40
C VAL A 643 6.86 -40.60 -6.38
N ASP A 644 7.57 -40.66 -7.50
CA ASP A 644 8.96 -40.16 -7.61
C ASP A 644 9.08 -38.70 -7.17
N LEU A 645 8.16 -37.85 -7.63
CA LEU A 645 8.16 -36.43 -7.28
C LEU A 645 7.85 -36.20 -5.79
N MET A 646 6.91 -36.96 -5.22
CA MET A 646 6.60 -36.88 -3.79
C MET A 646 7.76 -37.37 -2.91
N LEU A 647 8.41 -38.47 -3.29
CA LEU A 647 9.56 -39.03 -2.57
C LEU A 647 10.78 -38.11 -2.65
N LYS A 648 10.97 -37.41 -3.78
CA LYS A 648 11.98 -36.37 -3.90
C LYS A 648 11.72 -35.23 -2.90
N ASN A 649 10.48 -34.77 -2.80
CA ASN A 649 10.11 -33.73 -1.83
C ASN A 649 10.33 -34.21 -0.38
N THR A 650 9.99 -35.45 -0.06
CA THR A 650 10.25 -36.06 1.26
C THR A 650 11.75 -36.11 1.55
N ASN A 651 12.58 -36.49 0.59
CA ASN A 651 14.04 -36.44 0.71
C ASN A 651 14.58 -35.03 0.93
N ASP A 652 14.05 -34.03 0.21
CA ASP A 652 14.46 -32.63 0.37
C ASP A 652 14.13 -32.10 1.79
N MET A 653 13.04 -32.56 2.42
CA MET A 653 12.66 -32.17 3.79
C MET A 653 13.61 -32.70 4.87
N VAL A 654 14.16 -33.91 4.69
CA VAL A 654 15.05 -34.55 5.68
C VAL A 654 16.54 -34.32 5.40
N LYS A 655 16.84 -33.65 4.27
CA LYS A 655 18.21 -33.38 3.81
C LYS A 655 19.06 -32.62 4.82
N ASP A 656 18.49 -31.62 5.49
CA ASP A 656 19.20 -30.80 6.49
C ASP A 656 19.60 -31.60 7.74
N GLN A 657 18.92 -32.72 7.98
CA GLN A 657 19.25 -33.67 9.04
C GLN A 657 20.36 -34.66 8.61
N GLY A 658 20.86 -34.54 7.37
CA GLY A 658 21.85 -35.44 6.79
C GLY A 658 21.29 -36.83 6.47
N LEU A 659 19.97 -36.94 6.29
CA LEU A 659 19.28 -38.18 5.94
C LEU A 659 19.03 -38.25 4.44
N HIS A 660 19.18 -39.45 3.88
CA HIS A 660 18.78 -39.76 2.51
C HIS A 660 18.04 -41.10 2.49
N ILE A 661 16.92 -41.15 1.76
CA ILE A 661 16.08 -42.33 1.63
C ILE A 661 16.09 -42.75 0.16
N ASP A 662 16.76 -43.85 -0.16
CA ASP A 662 16.65 -44.50 -1.47
C ASP A 662 15.45 -45.44 -1.47
N VAL A 663 14.54 -45.24 -2.43
CA VAL A 663 13.32 -46.04 -2.56
C VAL A 663 13.42 -46.86 -3.83
N THR A 664 13.44 -48.17 -3.67
CA THR A 664 13.55 -49.12 -4.77
C THR A 664 12.32 -49.07 -5.69
N GLN A 665 12.49 -49.53 -6.94
CA GLN A 665 11.37 -49.59 -7.90
C GLN A 665 10.23 -50.48 -7.41
N THR A 666 10.55 -51.60 -6.76
CA THR A 666 9.60 -52.52 -6.12
C THR A 666 8.79 -51.83 -5.04
N ALA A 667 9.42 -51.01 -4.19
CA ALA A 667 8.72 -50.22 -3.18
C ALA A 667 7.83 -49.14 -3.82
N LYS A 668 8.28 -48.48 -4.89
CA LYS A 668 7.45 -47.51 -5.63
C LYS A 668 6.20 -48.14 -6.25
N ASP A 669 6.36 -49.31 -6.88
CA ASP A 669 5.24 -50.06 -7.44
C ASP A 669 4.23 -50.45 -6.35
N LYS A 670 4.72 -50.87 -5.18
CA LYS A 670 3.91 -51.19 -4.00
C LYS A 670 3.16 -49.98 -3.46
N LEU A 671 3.82 -48.82 -3.34
CA LEU A 671 3.19 -47.56 -2.93
C LEU A 671 2.05 -47.15 -3.88
N VAL A 672 2.23 -47.34 -5.20
CA VAL A 672 1.17 -47.07 -6.18
C VAL A 672 0.01 -48.06 -6.01
N GLU A 673 0.29 -49.33 -5.80
CA GLU A 673 -0.76 -50.35 -5.61
C GLU A 673 -1.59 -50.10 -4.35
N ASP A 674 -0.95 -49.73 -3.24
CA ASP A 674 -1.63 -49.49 -1.97
C ASP A 674 -2.32 -48.10 -1.93
N GLY A 675 -1.79 -47.11 -2.65
CA GLY A 675 -2.28 -45.73 -2.65
C GLY A 675 -3.14 -45.31 -3.85
N PHE A 676 -3.33 -46.17 -4.86
CA PHE A 676 -4.16 -45.84 -6.03
C PHE A 676 -5.62 -46.23 -5.83
N ASN A 677 -6.51 -45.24 -6.00
CA ASN A 677 -7.94 -45.48 -6.10
C ASN A 677 -8.51 -44.71 -7.31
N PRO A 678 -9.07 -45.40 -8.32
CA PRO A 678 -9.64 -44.74 -9.51
C PRO A 678 -10.66 -43.62 -9.20
N ALA A 679 -11.43 -43.75 -8.11
CA ALA A 679 -12.42 -42.75 -7.73
C ALA A 679 -11.81 -41.50 -7.08
N LEU A 680 -10.62 -41.61 -6.49
CA LEU A 680 -9.94 -40.53 -5.75
C LEU A 680 -8.67 -40.02 -6.44
N GLY A 681 -8.28 -40.64 -7.55
CA GLY A 681 -7.06 -40.33 -8.29
C GLY A 681 -5.80 -40.55 -7.44
N ALA A 682 -4.83 -39.63 -7.57
CA ALA A 682 -3.56 -39.67 -6.84
C ALA A 682 -3.65 -39.17 -5.39
N ARG A 683 -4.83 -38.73 -4.91
CA ARG A 683 -4.98 -38.14 -3.56
C ARG A 683 -4.48 -39.03 -2.41
N PRO A 684 -4.73 -40.35 -2.39
CA PRO A 684 -4.31 -41.19 -1.27
C PRO A 684 -2.78 -41.41 -1.21
N LEU A 685 -2.06 -41.24 -2.33
CA LEU A 685 -0.61 -41.53 -2.40
C LEU A 685 0.22 -40.78 -1.34
N ARG A 686 -0.11 -39.52 -1.04
CA ARG A 686 0.64 -38.76 -0.01
C ARG A 686 0.51 -39.40 1.37
N ARG A 687 -0.69 -39.89 1.69
CA ARG A 687 -0.94 -40.60 2.95
C ARG A 687 -0.21 -41.94 2.98
N THR A 688 -0.24 -42.69 1.89
CA THR A 688 0.49 -43.96 1.78
C THR A 688 2.00 -43.76 1.93
N ILE A 689 2.58 -42.72 1.32
CA ILE A 689 4.00 -42.38 1.51
C ILE A 689 4.29 -41.99 2.96
N GLN A 690 3.40 -41.22 3.59
CA GLN A 690 3.57 -40.86 5.00
C GLN A 690 3.58 -42.11 5.90
N GLU A 691 2.59 -42.99 5.77
CA GLU A 691 2.43 -44.19 6.59
C GLU A 691 3.53 -45.24 6.31
N GLU A 692 3.88 -45.48 5.04
CA GLU A 692 4.80 -46.58 4.67
C GLU A 692 6.28 -46.15 4.57
N ILE A 693 6.57 -44.86 4.40
CA ILE A 693 7.94 -44.34 4.28
C ILE A 693 8.27 -43.41 5.44
N GLU A 694 7.55 -42.31 5.61
CA GLU A 694 7.94 -41.27 6.57
C GLU A 694 7.89 -41.79 8.03
N ASP A 695 6.81 -42.47 8.41
CA ASP A 695 6.63 -43.04 9.75
C ASP A 695 7.65 -44.16 10.02
N ASN A 696 7.83 -45.10 9.07
CA ASN A 696 8.80 -46.20 9.20
C ASN A 696 10.25 -45.71 9.25
N VAL A 697 10.59 -44.64 8.51
CA VAL A 697 11.92 -44.01 8.56
C VAL A 697 12.14 -43.33 9.90
N ALA A 698 11.12 -42.64 10.43
CA ALA A 698 11.20 -42.00 11.75
C ALA A 698 11.45 -43.04 12.85
N ASP A 699 10.68 -44.13 12.87
CA ASP A 699 10.85 -45.23 13.83
C ASP A 699 12.24 -45.87 13.70
N PHE A 700 12.67 -46.20 12.47
CA PHE A 700 14.00 -46.78 12.23
C PHE A 700 15.12 -45.86 12.71
N LYS A 701 15.01 -44.55 12.46
CA LYS A 701 16.02 -43.56 12.82
C LYS A 701 16.12 -43.35 14.34
N LEU A 702 15.01 -43.48 15.06
CA LEU A 702 15.00 -43.41 16.53
C LEU A 702 15.69 -44.62 17.15
N ASP A 703 15.53 -45.80 16.55
CA ASP A 703 16.20 -47.03 16.99
C ASP A 703 17.68 -47.09 16.54
N HIS A 704 18.03 -46.45 15.42
CA HIS A 704 19.36 -46.46 14.82
C HIS A 704 19.87 -45.03 14.57
N THR A 705 20.30 -44.37 15.65
CA THR A 705 20.64 -42.93 15.64
C THR A 705 21.81 -42.56 14.72
N ASP A 706 22.66 -43.50 14.31
CA ASP A 706 23.82 -43.24 13.44
C ASP A 706 23.54 -43.43 11.94
N SER A 707 22.42 -44.05 11.57
CA SER A 707 22.08 -44.36 10.17
C SER A 707 21.73 -43.10 9.37
N LYS A 708 22.40 -42.89 8.23
CA LYS A 708 22.21 -41.68 7.39
C LYS A 708 21.64 -41.97 6.01
N ASN A 709 22.04 -43.09 5.42
CA ASN A 709 21.52 -43.54 4.14
C ASN A 709 20.60 -44.72 4.40
N LEU A 710 19.31 -44.52 4.14
CA LEU A 710 18.27 -45.49 4.37
C LEU A 710 17.80 -46.03 3.03
N LYS A 711 17.48 -47.32 2.99
CA LYS A 711 16.91 -47.98 1.82
C LYS A 711 15.54 -48.53 2.17
N ALA A 712 14.54 -48.15 1.38
CA ALA A 712 13.18 -48.69 1.42
C ALA A 712 13.01 -49.74 0.32
N ASP A 713 12.80 -51.00 0.72
CA ASP A 713 12.59 -52.14 -0.18
C ASP A 713 11.41 -53.00 0.28
N VAL A 714 10.91 -53.87 -0.61
CA VAL A 714 9.78 -54.75 -0.32
C VAL A 714 10.28 -56.10 0.15
N VAL A 715 9.95 -56.45 1.40
CA VAL A 715 10.19 -57.77 2.00
C VAL A 715 8.86 -58.33 2.48
N ASP A 716 8.53 -59.57 2.11
CA ASP A 716 7.27 -60.23 2.47
C ASP A 716 6.01 -59.37 2.18
N ASN A 717 6.03 -58.69 1.02
CA ASN A 717 4.96 -57.83 0.54
C ASN A 717 4.69 -56.59 1.43
N LYS A 718 5.67 -56.19 2.26
CA LYS A 718 5.65 -54.97 3.08
C LYS A 718 6.90 -54.14 2.79
N ILE A 719 6.77 -52.82 2.92
CA ILE A 719 7.92 -51.93 2.79
C ILE A 719 8.70 -51.97 4.11
N VAL A 720 10.01 -52.24 4.01
CA VAL A 720 10.91 -52.32 5.16
C VAL A 720 12.07 -51.36 4.94
N ILE A 721 12.39 -50.58 5.98
CA ILE A 721 13.51 -49.65 6.01
C ILE A 721 14.74 -50.35 6.56
N SER A 722 15.88 -50.17 5.88
CA SER A 722 17.19 -50.69 6.27
C SER A 722 18.26 -49.62 6.11
N ASP A 723 19.40 -49.76 6.80
CA ASP A 723 20.57 -48.92 6.54
C ASP A 723 21.29 -49.45 5.30
N GLU A 724 21.61 -48.57 4.37
CA GLU A 724 22.31 -48.94 3.13
C GLU A 724 23.70 -49.54 3.42
N ASN A 725 24.30 -49.24 4.58
CA ASN A 725 25.62 -49.74 4.98
C ASN A 725 25.61 -51.10 5.69
N THR A 726 24.44 -51.66 6.02
CA THR A 726 24.32 -53.00 6.65
C THR A 726 23.82 -54.08 5.70
N ALA A 727 23.54 -53.74 4.44
CA ALA A 727 23.17 -54.69 3.39
C ALA A 727 24.41 -55.27 2.68
N GLU A 728 25.19 -56.09 3.39
CA GLU A 728 26.07 -57.13 2.81
C GLU A 728 25.59 -58.53 3.21
#